data_AF-A0A5E4N5J3-F1
#
_entry.id   AF-A0A5E4N5J3-F1
#
_cell.length_a   1.000
_cell.length_b   1.000
_cell.length_c   1.000
_cell.angle_alpha   90.00
_cell.angle_beta   90.00
_cell.angle_gamma   90.00
#
_symmetry.space_group_name_H-M   'P 1'
#
loop_
_entity.id
_entity.type
_entity.pdbx_description
1 polymer ?
#
loop_
_entity_poly.entity_id
_entity_poly.type
_entity_poly.pdbx_seq_one_letter_code
_entity_poly.pdbx_strand_id
1 'polypeptide(L)'
;MRFNKQEMITLAQQPSHKFDKEGLLFVRERQEGFFRRTEKRDSKRSKKRERLSDLNCYGGSQKANFERWCRLRGNLLFYLKSDDQLSDLLGVIVLQNYSVQLDESPVEGPFSFQIVFENGICQQIAAHTEPERDSWLEAIKQASYEIMRARLLNLRRQLEEKRKPDLDINMWRLRKNQPKLDLTKVPLCEICFSCDNLICDGHGRSPNPAIVVSIFIPSENVWINYANTEVIKDNSNPTFLRTIWLQCSDGLTEDSVLRVSVYDVRECISGTAVKMGHCETILSSLLETTHSGNNGQRVRLPLSSPSIRSDSDKIVGFVTMTICQPDKQIGHNMSTESTPCKSLMYNNHIPMINHRRTQSLPPRLGSRLRVPLQNYLYLLFDNVSFVTYRFHSGLRGDISVYEIMAESKLCFYLPQQLLNIWILEEKELLQEVSGMGELSEPWHSKQVELLDRHLQLLHLYSQAKQNLENQKGIHFKPSSRKNDRSLEFAPINLHLQRIWVQNDTLKKSGFYDTITVGAFTAHSHKSKTGGLIKLLQQLKEAPLKTNGHAMASSKISMAFDAIQAIKLLRREVVDAMKTLLNLAKDKQTAGMMPICNDMMSKTRILLSLWDPKLVEEALNFIEEHKVTPVSCDDNESIKNSSNYHVSPFKRIASQINFDLQSPDTEDLYTPESPKSLRNLIKLSAKGIQEETDMINSEDQQQFIVFPESKGEMDSNEDDTKNISSSKENSIVIESGNGMRTGQFLDTYSMCNSPSANYYKPTEEPEPWELTQLNIEASIMCLVSKVKFLCGRCNSPAVRLRSQRCRSFRSNVTSPNQVTNGHQPVSLDTRMSQLVDSNLDNGSQTINTNVLPRNKFTEGLDFNLMTDWPTELKPSMRKLRQAMDGLLKTARLTHSVFRVQEDKRSAERSCNVRYRRHVCFSQALTALVSGLMAKLWCQKPDPEFLHTLSSIGCLASFECLLSYYGNEIDMWGDMAVAVEDLATVNFTLLPVSQAVRENPKDEIMPRIIGSKSSLCVLLPVPDLIQSLLPSKAIAPFRVTPVFFNIGINEMATLAENLGNTKPQDSSNVDNFERLNEFCSRYRKLNLSHNDDCERHCTSIGELIDSLKDSLHSNKSKNVEILQIVAKVCRRLKGLRFTSCKSAKDRTGMSVTLEQCSILNLEYGLADNEIQRALDCMRSEGCRRENTYKNTGIRKYAFNRLQNFTLPQMYRPPAGTYGSSQT
;
A
#
# COMPACT_ATOMS: atom_id res chain seq x y z
N MET A 1 38.59 -26.94 -19.57
CA MET A 1 37.52 -26.24 -20.32
C MET A 1 37.26 -27.01 -21.62
N ARG A 2 36.15 -26.78 -22.34
CA ARG A 2 35.99 -27.20 -23.75
C ARG A 2 36.10 -25.95 -24.62
N PHE A 3 37.16 -25.84 -25.41
CA PHE A 3 37.35 -24.74 -26.36
C PHE A 3 36.73 -25.11 -27.71
N ASN A 4 36.09 -24.16 -28.39
CA ASN A 4 35.60 -24.36 -29.75
C ASN A 4 36.79 -24.28 -30.73
N LYS A 5 37.01 -25.35 -31.52
CA LYS A 5 38.11 -25.40 -32.50
C LYS A 5 38.03 -24.23 -33.50
N GLN A 6 36.83 -23.88 -33.96
CA GLN A 6 36.61 -22.81 -34.94
C GLN A 6 37.04 -21.44 -34.40
N GLU A 7 36.68 -21.14 -33.16
CA GLU A 7 37.01 -19.87 -32.47
C GLU A 7 38.51 -19.76 -32.18
N MET A 8 39.15 -20.85 -31.72
CA MET A 8 40.58 -20.83 -31.41
C MET A 8 41.46 -20.67 -32.67
N ILE A 9 41.06 -21.25 -33.80
CA ILE A 9 41.72 -21.02 -35.10
C ILE A 9 41.52 -19.56 -35.53
N THR A 10 40.29 -19.04 -35.42
CA THR A 10 39.97 -17.64 -35.75
C THR A 10 40.80 -16.65 -34.92
N LEU A 11 40.95 -16.88 -33.61
CA LEU A 11 41.75 -16.06 -32.70
C LEU A 11 43.26 -16.07 -33.01
N ALA A 12 43.78 -17.14 -33.63
CA ALA A 12 45.19 -17.30 -33.98
C ALA A 12 45.56 -16.78 -35.38
N GLN A 13 44.56 -16.59 -36.25
CA GLN A 13 44.74 -16.26 -37.67
C GLN A 13 44.13 -14.91 -38.10
N GLN A 14 43.26 -14.26 -37.30
CA GLN A 14 42.61 -13.00 -37.71
C GLN A 14 43.61 -11.83 -37.87
N PRO A 15 43.74 -11.20 -39.06
CA PRO A 15 44.70 -10.11 -39.29
C PRO A 15 44.44 -8.83 -38.48
N SER A 16 43.21 -8.63 -37.99
CA SER A 16 42.82 -7.49 -37.16
C SER A 16 43.22 -7.64 -35.68
N HIS A 17 43.78 -8.79 -35.29
CA HIS A 17 44.18 -9.08 -33.92
C HIS A 17 45.66 -8.77 -33.69
N LYS A 18 45.94 -7.78 -32.82
CA LYS A 18 47.28 -7.60 -32.28
C LYS A 18 47.62 -8.73 -31.30
N PHE A 19 48.79 -9.34 -31.48
CA PHE A 19 49.39 -10.27 -30.54
C PHE A 19 50.33 -9.51 -29.59
N ASP A 20 50.50 -10.01 -28.37
CA ASP A 20 51.35 -9.40 -27.34
C ASP A 20 52.84 -9.69 -27.61
N LYS A 21 53.15 -10.86 -28.19
CA LYS A 21 54.43 -11.19 -28.83
C LYS A 21 54.25 -12.27 -29.89
N GLU A 22 55.06 -12.21 -30.95
CA GLU A 22 55.21 -13.24 -31.98
C GLU A 22 56.69 -13.56 -32.21
N GLY A 23 56.99 -14.73 -32.78
CA GLY A 23 58.36 -15.16 -33.10
C GLY A 23 58.55 -16.68 -33.14
N LEU A 24 59.76 -17.13 -33.44
CA LEU A 24 60.12 -18.55 -33.46
C LEU A 24 60.43 -19.05 -32.04
N LEU A 25 60.00 -20.26 -31.74
CA LEU A 25 60.34 -20.99 -30.52
C LEU A 25 60.45 -22.49 -30.82
N PHE A 26 61.40 -23.16 -30.16
CA PHE A 26 61.44 -24.61 -30.09
C PHE A 26 60.43 -25.09 -29.05
N VAL A 27 59.38 -25.79 -29.48
CA VAL A 27 58.34 -26.35 -28.61
C VAL A 27 58.52 -27.86 -28.53
N ARG A 28 58.56 -28.38 -27.30
CA ARG A 28 58.71 -29.81 -27.04
C ARG A 28 57.36 -30.54 -27.12
N GLU A 29 57.07 -31.16 -28.26
CA GLU A 29 55.78 -31.81 -28.50
C GLU A 29 55.73 -33.23 -27.91
N ARG A 30 54.57 -33.61 -27.33
CA ARG A 30 54.22 -35.01 -27.04
C ARG A 30 53.34 -35.53 -28.18
N GLN A 31 53.56 -36.77 -28.64
CA GLN A 31 53.05 -37.26 -29.95
C GLN A 31 51.52 -37.40 -30.12
N GLU A 32 50.68 -37.14 -29.11
CA GLU A 32 49.22 -37.04 -29.27
C GLU A 32 48.74 -35.58 -29.37
N GLY A 33 48.66 -35.07 -30.59
CA GLY A 33 48.08 -33.75 -30.89
C GLY A 33 46.57 -33.69 -30.59
N PHE A 34 46.14 -32.64 -29.87
CA PHE A 34 44.81 -32.49 -29.25
C PHE A 34 43.61 -32.73 -30.19
N PHE A 35 43.76 -32.47 -31.49
CA PHE A 35 42.69 -32.54 -32.48
C PHE A 35 42.49 -33.91 -33.18
N ARG A 36 43.29 -34.95 -32.88
CA ARG A 36 43.18 -36.26 -33.56
C ARG A 36 42.18 -37.26 -32.95
N ARG A 37 41.52 -36.95 -31.83
CA ARG A 37 40.82 -37.95 -30.97
C ARG A 37 39.32 -38.16 -31.23
N THR A 38 38.77 -37.75 -32.38
CA THR A 38 37.30 -37.73 -32.61
C THR A 38 36.79 -38.45 -33.87
N GLU A 39 37.54 -39.42 -34.43
CA GLU A 39 37.06 -40.25 -35.54
C GLU A 39 37.24 -41.77 -35.31
N LYS A 40 36.30 -42.38 -34.58
CA LYS A 40 35.91 -43.79 -34.75
C LYS A 40 34.40 -43.92 -34.59
N ARG A 41 33.76 -44.69 -35.48
CA ARG A 41 32.30 -44.92 -35.53
C ARG A 41 31.86 -46.03 -34.56
N ASP A 42 30.55 -46.09 -34.34
CA ASP A 42 29.82 -46.81 -33.30
C ASP A 42 30.09 -48.32 -33.14
N SER A 43 30.06 -48.80 -31.89
CA SER A 43 29.38 -50.08 -31.56
C SER A 43 28.94 -50.20 -30.08
N LYS A 44 27.62 -50.30 -29.87
CA LYS A 44 26.87 -50.97 -28.77
C LYS A 44 27.46 -51.10 -27.35
N ARG A 45 26.71 -50.54 -26.38
CA ARG A 45 26.46 -51.01 -24.98
C ARG A 45 27.65 -51.24 -24.03
N SER A 46 27.78 -50.39 -23.00
CA SER A 46 27.51 -50.78 -21.58
C SER A 46 27.65 -49.57 -20.63
N LYS A 47 27.33 -49.73 -19.34
CA LYS A 47 27.41 -48.67 -18.31
C LYS A 47 28.63 -48.85 -17.40
N LYS A 48 29.50 -47.84 -17.32
CA LYS A 48 30.24 -47.50 -16.08
C LYS A 48 30.63 -46.02 -16.07
N ARG A 49 30.76 -45.43 -14.88
CA ARG A 49 31.39 -44.13 -14.67
C ARG A 49 32.85 -44.39 -14.32
N GLU A 50 33.76 -44.08 -15.24
CA GLU A 50 35.20 -44.00 -14.93
C GLU A 50 35.52 -42.62 -14.35
N ARG A 51 36.56 -42.55 -13.52
CA ARG A 51 37.01 -41.31 -12.87
C ARG A 51 38.13 -40.67 -13.70
N LEU A 52 38.19 -39.34 -13.69
CA LEU A 52 39.14 -38.54 -14.47
C LEU A 52 40.61 -38.60 -13.97
N SER A 53 40.93 -39.51 -13.06
CA SER A 53 42.28 -39.74 -12.52
C SER A 53 43.11 -40.70 -13.38
N ASP A 54 42.49 -41.61 -14.12
CA ASP A 54 43.14 -42.84 -14.58
C ASP A 54 43.61 -42.75 -16.04
N LEU A 55 44.20 -41.61 -16.43
CA LEU A 55 44.81 -41.36 -17.74
C LEU A 55 46.34 -41.20 -17.66
N ASN A 56 46.98 -41.97 -16.78
CA ASN A 56 48.43 -42.17 -16.78
C ASN A 56 48.81 -43.17 -17.89
N CYS A 57 49.22 -42.67 -19.05
CA CYS A 57 49.85 -43.47 -20.10
C CYS A 57 51.36 -43.22 -20.14
N TYR A 58 52.12 -43.99 -19.36
CA TYR A 58 53.58 -44.08 -19.55
C TYR A 58 53.87 -44.78 -20.88
N GLY A 59 54.65 -44.13 -21.74
CA GLY A 59 55.13 -44.66 -23.02
C GLY A 59 56.45 -44.01 -23.38
N GLY A 60 57.42 -44.80 -23.86
CA GLY A 60 58.79 -44.36 -24.12
C GLY A 60 58.96 -43.55 -25.42
N SER A 61 60.14 -42.94 -25.52
CA SER A 61 60.76 -42.24 -26.68
C SER A 61 60.04 -42.29 -28.03
N GLN A 62 59.90 -41.18 -28.75
CA GLN A 62 60.87 -40.08 -28.87
C GLN A 62 60.30 -38.70 -28.49
N LYS A 63 61.12 -37.87 -27.82
CA LYS A 63 60.80 -36.48 -27.47
C LYS A 63 61.58 -35.51 -28.36
N ALA A 64 61.03 -35.11 -29.50
CA ALA A 64 61.64 -34.11 -30.37
C ALA A 64 61.24 -32.69 -29.96
N ASN A 65 62.22 -31.77 -29.95
CA ASN A 65 61.95 -30.33 -29.96
C ASN A 65 61.72 -29.91 -31.40
N PHE A 66 60.61 -29.25 -31.68
CA PHE A 66 60.30 -28.75 -33.02
C PHE A 66 60.27 -27.23 -33.04
N GLU A 67 60.85 -26.65 -34.08
CA GLU A 67 60.67 -25.23 -34.37
C GLU A 67 59.21 -24.94 -34.76
N ARG A 68 58.65 -23.89 -34.17
CA ARG A 68 57.26 -23.45 -34.36
C ARG A 68 57.19 -21.92 -34.37
N TRP A 69 56.28 -21.37 -35.15
CA TRP A 69 55.91 -19.97 -34.99
C TRP A 69 54.92 -19.84 -33.83
N CYS A 70 55.27 -19.02 -32.84
CA CYS A 70 54.47 -18.82 -31.64
C CYS A 70 53.81 -17.44 -31.65
N ARG A 71 52.56 -17.39 -31.23
CA ARG A 71 51.74 -16.16 -31.10
C ARG A 71 51.14 -16.10 -29.70
N LEU A 72 51.48 -15.09 -28.91
CA LEU A 72 50.94 -14.86 -27.57
C LEU A 72 49.81 -13.81 -27.61
N ARG A 73 48.65 -14.09 -27.00
CA ARG A 73 47.52 -13.16 -26.92
C ARG A 73 46.74 -13.37 -25.62
N GLY A 74 46.90 -12.46 -24.67
CA GLY A 74 46.48 -12.67 -23.28
C GLY A 74 47.09 -13.96 -22.74
N ASN A 75 46.32 -14.75 -21.98
CA ASN A 75 46.81 -16.01 -21.40
C ASN A 75 46.82 -17.21 -22.37
N LEU A 76 46.89 -16.96 -23.69
CA LEU A 76 46.90 -18.00 -24.73
C LEU A 76 48.17 -17.87 -25.58
N LEU A 77 49.03 -18.89 -25.52
CA LEU A 77 50.21 -19.04 -26.38
C LEU A 77 49.90 -20.08 -27.46
N PHE A 78 49.57 -19.62 -28.66
CA PHE A 78 49.33 -20.45 -29.83
C PHE A 78 50.67 -20.84 -30.46
N TYR A 79 50.77 -22.07 -30.99
CA TYR A 79 51.91 -22.49 -31.81
C TYR A 79 51.44 -23.09 -33.14
N LEU A 80 52.06 -22.59 -34.21
CA LEU A 80 51.69 -22.83 -35.60
C LEU A 80 52.83 -23.52 -36.35
N LYS A 81 52.49 -24.14 -37.48
CA LYS A 81 53.42 -24.92 -38.32
C LYS A 81 54.45 -24.05 -39.06
N SER A 82 54.11 -22.79 -39.32
CA SER A 82 54.95 -21.78 -39.98
C SER A 82 54.51 -20.37 -39.56
N ASP A 83 55.30 -19.37 -39.97
CA ASP A 83 55.08 -17.93 -39.80
C ASP A 83 53.84 -17.38 -40.55
N ASP A 84 53.51 -17.99 -41.69
CA ASP A 84 52.35 -17.64 -42.53
C ASP A 84 51.07 -17.38 -41.72
N GLN A 85 50.32 -16.36 -42.12
CA GLN A 85 49.15 -15.86 -41.40
C GLN A 85 48.01 -16.89 -41.35
N LEU A 86 47.91 -17.74 -42.37
CA LEU A 86 46.92 -18.84 -42.48
C LEU A 86 47.46 -20.21 -42.03
N SER A 87 48.65 -20.28 -41.43
CA SER A 87 49.30 -21.55 -41.06
C SER A 87 48.46 -22.42 -40.11
N ASP A 88 48.61 -23.75 -40.23
CA ASP A 88 47.92 -24.72 -39.40
C ASP A 88 48.19 -24.48 -37.90
N LEU A 89 47.13 -24.25 -37.12
CA LEU A 89 47.20 -24.20 -35.67
C LEU A 89 47.40 -25.60 -35.09
N LEU A 90 48.63 -25.92 -34.68
CA LEU A 90 49.00 -27.23 -34.14
C LEU A 90 48.56 -27.39 -32.68
N GLY A 91 48.61 -26.32 -31.89
CA GLY A 91 48.08 -26.32 -30.53
C GLY A 91 48.12 -24.96 -29.84
N VAL A 92 47.66 -24.95 -28.58
CA VAL A 92 47.61 -23.76 -27.72
C VAL A 92 47.93 -24.15 -26.28
N ILE A 93 48.81 -23.38 -25.65
CA ILE A 93 49.17 -23.47 -24.24
C ILE A 93 48.37 -22.41 -23.49
N VAL A 94 47.62 -22.82 -22.46
CA VAL A 94 46.79 -21.91 -21.66
C VAL A 94 47.56 -21.53 -20.40
N LEU A 95 48.03 -20.28 -20.34
CA LEU A 95 48.89 -19.74 -19.28
C LEU A 95 48.09 -19.37 -18.03
N GLN A 96 47.63 -20.38 -17.29
CA GLN A 96 46.96 -20.24 -15.98
C GLN A 96 47.70 -21.09 -14.95
N ASN A 97 47.83 -20.59 -13.72
CA ASN A 97 48.41 -21.30 -12.57
C ASN A 97 49.75 -22.01 -12.91
N TYR A 98 50.71 -21.21 -13.37
CA TYR A 98 52.02 -21.67 -13.81
C TYR A 98 53.13 -20.82 -13.20
N SER A 99 54.30 -21.42 -13.05
CA SER A 99 55.58 -20.75 -12.81
C SER A 99 56.50 -20.96 -14.01
N VAL A 100 57.54 -20.15 -14.15
CA VAL A 100 58.57 -20.34 -15.19
C VAL A 100 59.92 -20.51 -14.54
N GLN A 101 60.58 -21.62 -14.86
CA GLN A 101 61.90 -22.00 -14.36
C GLN A 101 62.89 -21.98 -15.53
N LEU A 102 64.12 -21.53 -15.26
CA LEU A 102 65.22 -21.66 -16.22
C LEU A 102 65.79 -23.08 -16.10
N ASP A 103 66.17 -23.70 -17.22
CA ASP A 103 66.88 -24.98 -17.18
C ASP A 103 68.36 -24.73 -16.83
N GLU A 104 68.81 -25.19 -15.65
CA GLU A 104 70.20 -25.07 -15.21
C GLU A 104 71.16 -26.03 -15.96
N SER A 105 70.64 -26.92 -16.81
CA SER A 105 71.42 -27.87 -17.60
C SER A 105 71.06 -27.80 -19.10
N PRO A 106 71.99 -27.42 -20.01
CA PRO A 106 71.70 -27.12 -21.42
C PRO A 106 71.62 -28.38 -22.31
N VAL A 107 71.06 -29.48 -21.79
CA VAL A 107 71.14 -30.81 -22.43
C VAL A 107 70.17 -30.95 -23.62
N GLU A 108 69.09 -30.15 -23.66
CA GLU A 108 68.01 -30.32 -24.66
C GLU A 108 67.56 -29.00 -25.31
N GLY A 109 68.51 -28.18 -25.78
CA GLY A 109 68.27 -27.05 -26.70
C GLY A 109 68.98 -25.74 -26.32
N PRO A 110 69.14 -24.80 -27.27
CA PRO A 110 69.68 -23.47 -26.96
C PRO A 110 68.71 -22.69 -26.07
N PHE A 111 69.23 -22.06 -25.01
CA PHE A 111 68.52 -21.10 -24.16
C PHE A 111 67.12 -21.57 -23.68
N SER A 112 67.02 -22.80 -23.18
CA SER A 112 65.76 -23.43 -22.76
C SER A 112 65.19 -22.91 -21.43
N PHE A 113 63.87 -23.02 -21.30
CA PHE A 113 63.11 -22.76 -20.08
C PHE A 113 61.90 -23.69 -19.97
N GLN A 114 61.37 -23.85 -18.75
CA GLN A 114 60.21 -24.70 -18.47
C GLN A 114 59.05 -23.90 -17.89
N ILE A 115 57.87 -24.06 -18.49
CA ILE A 115 56.59 -23.63 -17.92
C ILE A 115 56.05 -24.78 -17.08
N VAL A 116 55.97 -24.59 -15.76
CA VAL A 116 55.57 -25.61 -14.79
C VAL A 116 54.21 -25.24 -14.21
N PHE A 117 53.19 -26.07 -14.47
CA PHE A 117 51.82 -25.90 -14.01
C PHE A 117 51.58 -26.57 -12.65
N GLU A 118 50.68 -26.02 -11.83
CA GLU A 118 50.33 -26.56 -10.49
C GLU A 118 49.89 -28.04 -10.49
N ASN A 119 49.43 -28.57 -11.63
CA ASN A 119 49.05 -29.98 -11.79
C ASN A 119 50.23 -30.93 -12.08
N GLY A 120 51.48 -30.46 -11.95
CA GLY A 120 52.70 -31.25 -12.17
C GLY A 120 53.07 -31.44 -13.65
N ILE A 121 52.34 -30.82 -14.59
CA ILE A 121 52.72 -30.83 -16.00
C ILE A 121 53.79 -29.75 -16.22
N CYS A 122 54.94 -30.12 -16.78
CA CYS A 122 55.90 -29.19 -17.35
C CYS A 122 55.83 -29.19 -18.89
N GLN A 123 55.95 -28.00 -19.47
CA GLN A 123 56.13 -27.77 -20.91
C GLN A 123 57.44 -27.02 -21.13
N GLN A 124 58.39 -27.69 -21.79
CA GLN A 124 59.69 -27.14 -22.12
C GLN A 124 59.64 -26.38 -23.44
N ILE A 125 60.34 -25.24 -23.49
CA ILE A 125 60.42 -24.30 -24.61
C ILE A 125 61.87 -23.81 -24.71
N ALA A 126 62.37 -23.54 -25.92
CA ALA A 126 63.69 -22.97 -26.16
C ALA A 126 63.65 -21.88 -27.24
N ALA A 127 64.67 -21.01 -27.29
CA ALA A 127 64.77 -19.87 -28.21
C ALA A 127 66.15 -19.87 -28.90
N HIS A 128 66.28 -19.19 -30.04
CA HIS A 128 67.55 -19.18 -30.77
C HIS A 128 68.65 -18.39 -30.05
N THR A 129 68.27 -17.40 -29.23
CA THR A 129 69.22 -16.53 -28.51
C THR A 129 68.76 -16.23 -27.08
N GLU A 130 69.71 -15.91 -26.20
CA GLU A 130 69.46 -15.43 -24.84
C GLU A 130 68.54 -14.20 -24.74
N PRO A 131 68.75 -13.08 -25.47
CA PRO A 131 67.82 -11.95 -25.43
C PRO A 131 66.43 -12.29 -25.96
N GLU A 132 66.30 -13.24 -26.90
CA GLU A 132 65.01 -13.73 -27.36
C GLU A 132 64.29 -14.55 -26.27
N ARG A 133 65.02 -15.45 -25.59
CA ARG A 133 64.55 -16.18 -24.40
C ARG A 133 64.00 -15.20 -23.36
N ASP A 134 64.79 -14.23 -22.96
CA ASP A 134 64.43 -13.33 -21.85
C ASP A 134 63.25 -12.41 -22.21
N SER A 135 63.19 -11.92 -23.44
CA SER A 135 62.03 -11.20 -23.95
C SER A 135 60.76 -12.08 -24.03
N TRP A 136 60.88 -13.38 -24.31
CA TRP A 136 59.74 -14.32 -24.24
C TRP A 136 59.35 -14.62 -22.79
N LEU A 137 60.31 -14.80 -21.89
CA LEU A 137 60.07 -14.99 -20.46
C LEU A 137 59.33 -13.79 -19.85
N GLU A 138 59.70 -12.57 -20.23
CA GLU A 138 58.98 -11.36 -19.81
C GLU A 138 57.56 -11.34 -20.36
N ALA A 139 57.38 -11.50 -21.67
CA ALA A 139 56.06 -11.49 -22.31
C ALA A 139 55.11 -12.55 -21.72
N ILE A 140 55.61 -13.77 -21.49
CA ILE A 140 54.87 -14.86 -20.84
C ILE A 140 54.50 -14.46 -19.40
N LYS A 141 55.44 -13.99 -18.58
CA LYS A 141 55.16 -13.53 -17.20
C LYS A 141 54.10 -12.43 -17.16
N GLN A 142 54.19 -11.42 -18.04
CA GLN A 142 53.19 -10.35 -18.15
C GLN A 142 51.79 -10.88 -18.56
N ALA A 143 51.73 -11.98 -19.32
CA ALA A 143 50.50 -12.68 -19.70
C ALA A 143 49.90 -13.60 -18.60
N SER A 144 50.45 -13.57 -17.38
CA SER A 144 49.80 -14.22 -16.22
C SER A 144 48.47 -13.55 -15.86
N TYR A 145 47.49 -14.35 -15.44
CA TYR A 145 46.16 -13.85 -15.02
C TYR A 145 46.26 -12.83 -13.87
N GLU A 146 47.20 -13.04 -12.94
CA GLU A 146 47.36 -12.16 -11.77
C GLU A 146 47.89 -10.77 -12.16
N ILE A 147 48.89 -10.68 -13.04
CA ILE A 147 49.40 -9.40 -13.54
C ILE A 147 48.36 -8.71 -14.41
N MET A 148 47.65 -9.43 -15.28
CA MET A 148 46.52 -8.85 -16.03
C MET A 148 45.40 -8.34 -15.11
N ARG A 149 45.07 -9.07 -14.04
CA ARG A 149 44.07 -8.67 -13.04
C ARG A 149 44.53 -7.44 -12.24
N ALA A 150 45.78 -7.39 -11.82
CA ALA A 150 46.36 -6.23 -11.13
C ALA A 150 46.40 -5.00 -12.04
N ARG A 151 46.81 -5.16 -13.30
CA ARG A 151 46.78 -4.09 -14.33
C ARG A 151 45.36 -3.61 -14.58
N LEU A 152 44.38 -4.51 -14.67
CA LEU A 152 42.96 -4.18 -14.81
C LEU A 152 42.39 -3.45 -13.59
N LEU A 153 42.79 -3.82 -12.37
CA LEU A 153 42.40 -3.10 -11.14
C LEU A 153 43.02 -1.70 -11.07
N ASN A 154 44.31 -1.55 -11.42
CA ASN A 154 44.96 -0.24 -11.48
C ASN A 154 44.36 0.66 -12.59
N LEU A 155 44.04 0.10 -13.76
CA LEU A 155 43.34 0.80 -14.83
C LEU A 155 41.90 1.19 -14.46
N ARG A 156 41.19 0.35 -13.68
CA ARG A 156 39.88 0.72 -13.11
C ARG A 156 40.00 1.89 -12.14
N ARG A 157 40.93 1.84 -11.20
CA ARG A 157 41.20 2.96 -10.28
C ARG A 157 41.54 4.25 -11.04
N GLN A 158 42.40 4.18 -12.06
CA GLN A 158 42.74 5.35 -12.89
C GLN A 158 41.55 5.85 -13.74
N LEU A 159 40.63 4.96 -14.14
CA LEU A 159 39.37 5.34 -14.80
C LEU A 159 38.36 5.93 -13.82
N GLU A 160 38.35 5.50 -12.57
CA GLU A 160 37.53 6.05 -11.49
C GLU A 160 38.05 7.44 -11.06
N GLU A 161 39.38 7.61 -10.96
CA GLU A 161 40.05 8.89 -10.71
C GLU A 161 39.90 9.90 -11.86
N LYS A 162 39.80 9.43 -13.12
CA LYS A 162 39.58 10.30 -14.31
C LYS A 162 38.11 10.48 -14.68
N ARG A 163 37.21 9.64 -14.16
CA ARG A 163 35.78 9.89 -14.23
C ARG A 163 35.43 11.01 -13.24
N LYS A 164 35.20 12.21 -13.78
CA LYS A 164 34.17 13.07 -13.20
C LYS A 164 32.92 12.18 -13.03
N PRO A 165 32.28 12.12 -11.85
CA PRO A 165 31.13 11.25 -11.65
C PRO A 165 30.05 11.62 -12.67
N ASP A 166 29.63 10.65 -13.49
CA ASP A 166 28.60 10.80 -14.50
C ASP A 166 27.29 11.23 -13.80
N LEU A 167 27.03 12.54 -13.75
CA LEU A 167 26.00 13.10 -12.90
C LEU A 167 24.62 12.78 -13.48
N ASP A 168 23.89 11.86 -12.85
CA ASP A 168 22.54 11.54 -13.30
C ASP A 168 21.56 12.70 -13.05
N ILE A 169 20.49 12.72 -13.84
CA ILE A 169 19.48 13.79 -13.79
C ILE A 169 18.79 13.95 -12.43
N ASN A 170 18.71 12.91 -11.60
CA ASN A 170 18.12 13.01 -10.26
C ASN A 170 19.11 13.64 -9.28
N MET A 171 20.39 13.28 -9.37
CA MET A 171 21.47 13.93 -8.62
C MET A 171 21.66 15.40 -9.03
N TRP A 172 21.39 15.75 -10.29
CA TRP A 172 21.32 17.14 -10.74
C TRP A 172 20.14 17.90 -10.12
N ARG A 173 18.93 17.36 -10.22
CA ARG A 173 17.69 17.90 -9.60
C ARG A 173 17.84 18.13 -8.10
N LEU A 174 18.47 17.18 -7.39
CA LEU A 174 18.85 17.31 -5.97
C LEU A 174 19.77 18.51 -5.74
N ARG A 175 20.86 18.67 -6.51
CA ARG A 175 21.79 19.81 -6.40
C ARG A 175 21.13 21.17 -6.69
N LYS A 176 20.09 21.21 -7.53
CA LYS A 176 19.32 22.43 -7.81
C LYS A 176 18.19 22.71 -6.82
N ASN A 177 18.10 21.97 -5.71
CA ASN A 177 16.99 22.04 -4.74
C ASN A 177 15.59 21.85 -5.38
N GLN A 178 15.53 21.17 -6.52
CA GLN A 178 14.29 20.79 -7.22
C GLN A 178 14.21 19.26 -7.39
N PRO A 179 14.23 18.46 -6.29
CA PRO A 179 14.26 17.00 -6.36
C PRO A 179 12.97 16.36 -6.94
N LYS A 180 11.91 17.14 -7.15
CA LYS A 180 10.60 16.67 -7.58
C LYS A 180 10.34 17.05 -9.04
N LEU A 181 9.94 16.06 -9.84
CA LEU A 181 9.55 16.26 -11.23
C LEU A 181 8.20 17.00 -11.30
N ASP A 182 8.22 18.23 -11.81
CA ASP A 182 7.01 19.03 -11.97
C ASP A 182 6.29 18.69 -13.29
N LEU A 183 5.31 17.81 -13.21
CA LEU A 183 4.46 17.40 -14.34
C LEU A 183 3.40 18.46 -14.74
N THR A 184 3.34 19.62 -14.07
CA THR A 184 2.47 20.73 -14.49
C THR A 184 3.15 21.62 -15.54
N LYS A 185 4.48 21.58 -15.62
CA LYS A 185 5.27 22.35 -16.60
C LYS A 185 5.24 21.69 -17.98
N VAL A 186 5.03 22.53 -18.99
CA VAL A 186 5.12 22.16 -20.41
C VAL A 186 6.60 21.85 -20.76
N PRO A 187 6.90 20.75 -21.48
CA PRO A 187 8.27 20.40 -21.89
C PRO A 187 8.81 21.32 -23.00
N LEU A 188 10.10 21.22 -23.29
CA LEU A 188 10.69 21.74 -24.52
C LEU A 188 10.28 20.86 -25.71
N CYS A 189 10.52 19.55 -25.61
CA CYS A 189 10.14 18.56 -26.61
C CYS A 189 10.18 17.13 -26.06
N GLU A 190 9.50 16.23 -26.79
CA GLU A 190 9.74 14.79 -26.75
C GLU A 190 10.59 14.40 -27.97
N ILE A 191 11.62 13.58 -27.77
CA ILE A 191 12.48 13.07 -28.85
C ILE A 191 12.35 11.55 -28.95
N CYS A 192 12.06 11.07 -30.16
CA CYS A 192 12.06 9.65 -30.53
C CYS A 192 13.30 9.33 -31.37
N PHE A 193 13.90 8.14 -31.20
CA PHE A 193 15.16 7.80 -31.85
C PHE A 193 15.05 6.57 -32.77
N SER A 194 15.79 6.62 -33.87
CA SER A 194 16.21 5.43 -34.62
C SER A 194 17.68 5.58 -35.04
N CYS A 195 18.33 4.47 -35.39
CA CYS A 195 19.62 4.50 -36.07
C CYS A 195 19.51 3.80 -37.42
N ASP A 196 20.37 4.17 -38.36
CA ASP A 196 20.48 3.53 -39.67
C ASP A 196 21.95 3.15 -39.94
N ASN A 197 22.16 2.03 -40.64
CA ASN A 197 23.48 1.55 -41.11
C ASN A 197 24.56 1.49 -40.00
N LEU A 198 24.21 1.03 -38.79
CA LEU A 198 25.21 0.81 -37.74
C LEU A 198 26.17 -0.32 -38.15
N ILE A 199 27.47 -0.06 -38.06
CA ILE A 199 28.53 -1.00 -38.44
C ILE A 199 28.45 -2.32 -37.65
N CYS A 200 28.49 -3.44 -38.38
CA CYS A 200 28.60 -4.80 -37.83
C CYS A 200 29.98 -5.07 -37.19
N ASP A 201 30.06 -6.09 -36.35
CA ASP A 201 31.33 -6.51 -35.76
C ASP A 201 32.29 -7.19 -36.76
N GLY A 202 33.52 -7.47 -36.33
CA GLY A 202 34.56 -8.11 -37.16
C GLY A 202 34.26 -9.55 -37.59
N HIS A 203 33.09 -10.10 -37.26
CA HIS A 203 32.56 -11.37 -37.76
C HIS A 203 31.27 -11.18 -38.58
N GLY A 204 30.94 -9.95 -38.96
CA GLY A 204 29.75 -9.59 -39.74
C GLY A 204 28.44 -9.54 -38.94
N ARG A 205 28.48 -9.69 -37.61
CA ARG A 205 27.26 -9.68 -36.79
C ARG A 205 26.76 -8.26 -36.54
N SER A 206 25.46 -8.06 -36.69
CA SER A 206 24.77 -6.83 -36.28
C SER A 206 25.07 -6.47 -34.81
N PRO A 207 25.10 -5.18 -34.45
CA PRO A 207 25.27 -4.76 -33.06
C PRO A 207 24.01 -5.00 -32.22
N ASN A 208 24.16 -4.88 -30.90
CA ASN A 208 23.06 -4.77 -29.93
C ASN A 208 22.92 -3.30 -29.46
N PRO A 209 22.34 -2.40 -30.29
CA PRO A 209 22.39 -0.97 -30.02
C PRO A 209 21.53 -0.54 -28.83
N ALA A 210 22.08 0.35 -28.03
CA ALA A 210 21.40 1.18 -27.04
C ALA A 210 21.93 2.61 -27.12
N ILE A 211 21.06 3.60 -26.91
CA ILE A 211 21.42 5.02 -26.90
C ILE A 211 21.54 5.50 -25.44
N VAL A 212 22.62 6.24 -25.16
CA VAL A 212 22.77 7.07 -23.97
C VAL A 212 22.78 8.53 -24.40
N VAL A 213 21.88 9.32 -23.82
CA VAL A 213 21.77 10.77 -24.06
C VAL A 213 22.32 11.52 -22.86
N SER A 214 23.35 12.33 -23.13
CA SER A 214 23.95 13.24 -22.16
C SER A 214 23.76 14.68 -22.61
N ILE A 215 23.55 15.60 -21.68
CA ILE A 215 23.39 17.03 -21.98
C ILE A 215 24.48 17.82 -21.25
N PHE A 216 25.12 18.74 -21.96
CA PHE A 216 26.01 19.74 -21.37
C PHE A 216 25.24 21.02 -21.10
N ILE A 217 25.31 21.53 -19.88
CA ILE A 217 24.77 22.84 -19.49
C ILE A 217 25.94 23.83 -19.42
N PRO A 218 26.10 24.76 -20.40
CA PRO A 218 27.29 25.60 -20.51
C PRO A 218 27.50 26.55 -19.32
N SER A 219 26.41 27.12 -18.78
CA SER A 219 26.42 28.04 -17.63
C SER A 219 26.98 27.43 -16.35
N GLU A 220 27.03 26.09 -16.26
CA GLU A 220 27.44 25.34 -15.07
C GLU A 220 28.65 24.45 -15.36
N ASN A 221 29.08 24.33 -16.62
CA ASN A 221 30.19 23.50 -17.10
C ASN A 221 30.10 22.02 -16.66
N VAL A 222 28.88 21.46 -16.69
CA VAL A 222 28.57 20.09 -16.26
C VAL A 222 27.92 19.30 -17.40
N TRP A 223 28.41 18.06 -17.57
CA TRP A 223 27.72 17.02 -18.34
C TRP A 223 26.80 16.23 -17.41
N ILE A 224 25.54 16.10 -17.80
CA ILE A 224 24.50 15.33 -17.10
C ILE A 224 24.20 14.08 -17.93
N ASN A 225 24.14 12.91 -17.32
CA ASN A 225 23.57 11.72 -17.93
C ASN A 225 22.04 11.79 -17.79
N TYR A 226 21.35 12.08 -18.90
CA TYR A 226 19.95 12.50 -18.87
C TYR A 226 18.99 11.31 -19.01
N ALA A 227 19.21 10.44 -19.99
CA ALA A 227 18.35 9.27 -20.24
C ALA A 227 19.01 8.23 -21.17
N ASN A 228 18.55 6.97 -21.05
CA ASN A 228 18.90 5.86 -21.93
C ASN A 228 17.68 5.40 -22.76
N THR A 229 17.89 4.72 -23.89
CA THR A 229 16.86 3.90 -24.55
C THR A 229 16.98 2.43 -24.12
N GLU A 230 16.00 1.61 -24.49
CA GLU A 230 16.13 0.16 -24.35
C GLU A 230 17.24 -0.42 -25.26
N VAL A 231 17.71 -1.63 -24.93
CA VAL A 231 18.68 -2.38 -25.74
C VAL A 231 17.94 -3.19 -26.81
N ILE A 232 18.18 -2.87 -28.08
CA ILE A 232 17.67 -3.66 -29.22
C ILE A 232 18.74 -4.67 -29.61
N LYS A 233 18.32 -5.87 -30.05
CA LYS A 233 19.22 -6.99 -30.35
C LYS A 233 19.45 -7.15 -31.84
N ASP A 234 20.68 -7.56 -32.19
CA ASP A 234 21.09 -8.07 -33.50
C ASP A 234 20.62 -7.22 -34.69
N ASN A 235 20.60 -5.89 -34.56
CA ASN A 235 19.98 -4.99 -35.53
C ASN A 235 20.81 -3.71 -35.81
N SER A 236 21.26 -3.54 -37.06
CA SER A 236 21.94 -2.32 -37.52
C SER A 236 21.03 -1.12 -37.82
N ASN A 237 19.71 -1.33 -37.84
CA ASN A 237 18.68 -0.32 -38.11
C ASN A 237 17.61 -0.28 -36.99
N PRO A 238 17.98 0.02 -35.73
CA PRO A 238 17.07 0.03 -34.58
C PRO A 238 16.06 1.18 -34.63
N THR A 239 14.84 0.94 -34.13
CA THR A 239 13.84 1.96 -33.79
C THR A 239 13.52 1.85 -32.30
N PHE A 240 13.73 2.91 -31.52
CA PHE A 240 13.58 2.86 -30.06
C PHE A 240 12.17 3.29 -29.65
N LEU A 241 11.54 2.49 -28.80
CA LEU A 241 10.19 2.70 -28.28
C LEU A 241 10.19 3.69 -27.11
N ARG A 242 11.25 3.71 -26.30
CA ARG A 242 11.38 4.70 -25.22
C ARG A 242 11.77 6.07 -25.78
N THR A 243 10.97 7.08 -25.48
CA THR A 243 11.23 8.47 -25.88
C THR A 243 11.93 9.24 -24.75
N ILE A 244 12.50 10.41 -25.08
CA ILE A 244 13.21 11.25 -24.11
C ILE A 244 12.51 12.60 -24.01
N TRP A 245 12.14 12.97 -22.78
CA TRP A 245 11.35 14.15 -22.44
C TRP A 245 12.25 15.27 -21.91
N LEU A 246 12.44 16.35 -22.66
CA LEU A 246 13.29 17.48 -22.24
C LEU A 246 12.46 18.56 -21.52
N GLN A 247 12.86 18.96 -20.31
CA GLN A 247 12.17 19.99 -19.52
C GLN A 247 13.01 21.24 -19.30
N CYS A 248 12.36 22.40 -19.32
CA CYS A 248 12.99 23.68 -18.92
C CYS A 248 13.42 23.66 -17.44
N SER A 249 12.67 22.96 -16.58
CA SER A 249 12.92 22.83 -15.13
C SER A 249 14.30 22.25 -14.79
N ASP A 250 14.88 21.47 -15.69
CA ASP A 250 16.20 20.86 -15.50
C ASP A 250 17.36 21.84 -15.78
N GLY A 251 17.07 23.13 -16.00
CA GLY A 251 18.07 24.17 -16.28
C GLY A 251 18.58 24.15 -17.72
N LEU A 252 17.83 23.54 -18.63
CA LEU A 252 18.18 23.46 -20.05
C LEU A 252 18.02 24.81 -20.73
N THR A 253 19.08 25.25 -21.41
CA THR A 253 19.17 26.49 -22.19
C THR A 253 19.20 26.21 -23.69
N GLU A 254 18.98 27.24 -24.50
CA GLU A 254 19.11 27.14 -25.97
C GLU A 254 20.53 26.71 -26.40
N ASP A 255 21.57 27.18 -25.70
CA ASP A 255 22.98 26.78 -25.89
C ASP A 255 23.34 25.37 -25.37
N SER A 256 22.40 24.65 -24.74
CA SER A 256 22.70 23.33 -24.16
C SER A 256 23.04 22.30 -25.24
N VAL A 257 24.14 21.57 -25.08
CA VAL A 257 24.63 20.63 -26.10
C VAL A 257 24.12 19.22 -25.80
N LEU A 258 23.30 18.69 -26.71
CA LEU A 258 22.82 17.32 -26.70
C LEU A 258 23.87 16.39 -27.32
N ARG A 259 24.43 15.48 -26.52
CA ARG A 259 25.29 14.38 -27.00
C ARG A 259 24.48 13.09 -27.02
N VAL A 260 24.38 12.49 -28.21
CA VAL A 260 23.76 11.18 -28.41
C VAL A 260 24.87 10.17 -28.65
N SER A 261 25.10 9.24 -27.71
CA SER A 261 26.12 8.19 -27.83
C SER A 261 25.48 6.83 -28.04
N VAL A 262 25.90 6.12 -29.09
CA VAL A 262 25.42 4.77 -29.40
C VAL A 262 26.41 3.74 -28.85
N TYR A 263 25.88 2.80 -28.09
CA TYR A 263 26.61 1.68 -27.48
C TYR A 263 26.12 0.35 -28.03
N ASP A 264 27.06 -0.56 -28.23
CA ASP A 264 26.83 -1.94 -28.63
C ASP A 264 26.98 -2.84 -27.40
N VAL A 265 25.86 -3.41 -26.93
CA VAL A 265 25.76 -4.15 -25.67
C VAL A 265 26.13 -5.62 -25.88
N ARG A 266 27.42 -5.91 -25.67
CA ARG A 266 27.99 -7.25 -25.84
C ARG A 266 27.53 -8.26 -24.79
N GLU A 267 27.28 -7.84 -23.55
CA GLU A 267 26.66 -8.70 -22.53
C GLU A 267 25.77 -7.91 -21.56
N CYS A 268 24.45 -8.07 -21.70
CA CYS A 268 23.45 -7.38 -20.87
C CYS A 268 23.46 -7.77 -19.38
N ILE A 269 24.12 -8.87 -19.00
CA ILE A 269 24.15 -9.37 -17.61
C ILE A 269 25.22 -8.64 -16.79
N SER A 270 26.44 -8.55 -17.33
CA SER A 270 27.58 -7.82 -16.76
C SER A 270 27.51 -6.31 -17.03
N GLY A 271 26.70 -5.88 -18.00
CA GLY A 271 26.66 -4.48 -18.46
C GLY A 271 27.81 -4.14 -19.41
N THR A 272 28.46 -5.15 -20.01
CA THR A 272 29.57 -4.94 -20.93
C THR A 272 29.04 -4.38 -22.25
N ALA A 273 29.33 -3.11 -22.52
CA ALA A 273 28.95 -2.40 -23.73
C ALA A 273 30.11 -1.56 -24.27
N VAL A 274 30.22 -1.46 -25.59
CA VAL A 274 31.29 -0.70 -26.29
C VAL A 274 30.66 0.51 -26.98
N LYS A 275 31.20 1.72 -26.78
CA LYS A 275 30.73 2.91 -27.50
C LYS A 275 31.11 2.78 -28.98
N MET A 276 30.12 2.68 -29.86
CA MET A 276 30.34 2.65 -31.31
C MET A 276 30.74 4.03 -31.82
N GLY A 277 29.98 5.05 -31.41
CA GLY A 277 30.13 6.42 -31.88
C GLY A 277 29.22 7.39 -31.14
N HIS A 278 29.23 8.64 -31.58
CA HIS A 278 28.34 9.69 -31.08
C HIS A 278 28.15 10.81 -32.09
N CYS A 279 27.09 11.58 -31.91
CA CYS A 279 26.89 12.88 -32.51
C CYS A 279 26.55 13.91 -31.42
N GLU A 280 26.78 15.18 -31.72
CA GLU A 280 26.52 16.32 -30.83
C GLU A 280 25.79 17.42 -31.61
N THR A 281 24.88 18.12 -30.95
CA THR A 281 24.10 19.23 -31.53
C THR A 281 23.67 20.20 -30.44
N ILE A 282 23.54 21.48 -30.77
CA ILE A 282 23.01 22.51 -29.87
C ILE A 282 21.47 22.39 -29.83
N LEU A 283 20.85 22.71 -28.70
CA LEU A 283 19.41 22.56 -28.49
C LEU A 283 18.59 23.61 -29.28
N SER A 284 19.08 24.82 -29.45
CA SER A 284 18.51 25.83 -30.38
C SER A 284 18.32 25.26 -31.78
N SER A 285 19.37 24.66 -32.36
CA SER A 285 19.37 24.06 -33.70
C SER A 285 18.43 22.86 -33.85
N LEU A 286 17.98 22.25 -32.75
CA LEU A 286 16.94 21.21 -32.74
C LEU A 286 15.51 21.79 -32.64
N LEU A 287 15.36 23.01 -32.12
CA LEU A 287 14.07 23.63 -31.83
C LEU A 287 13.65 24.68 -32.88
N GLU A 288 14.60 25.45 -33.43
CA GLU A 288 14.37 26.52 -34.40
C GLU A 288 13.86 26.02 -35.76
N THR A 289 14.38 24.89 -36.22
CA THR A 289 14.16 24.39 -37.58
C THR A 289 12.71 23.94 -37.84
N THR A 290 11.85 23.95 -36.81
CA THR A 290 10.40 23.70 -36.91
C THR A 290 9.61 24.87 -37.50
N HIS A 291 10.18 26.09 -37.53
CA HIS A 291 9.49 27.30 -38.00
C HIS A 291 9.11 27.27 -39.50
N SER A 292 9.63 26.32 -40.30
CA SER A 292 9.34 26.16 -41.73
C SER A 292 7.99 25.48 -42.06
N GLY A 293 7.05 25.38 -41.12
CA GLY A 293 5.67 24.95 -41.37
C GLY A 293 5.44 23.45 -41.61
N ASN A 294 6.46 22.61 -41.42
CA ASN A 294 6.35 21.15 -41.54
C ASN A 294 6.10 20.49 -40.17
N ASN A 295 4.95 19.82 -40.01
CA ASN A 295 4.61 19.10 -38.77
C ASN A 295 5.40 17.79 -38.66
N GLY A 296 6.62 17.84 -38.09
CA GLY A 296 7.36 16.65 -37.65
C GLY A 296 8.74 16.56 -38.24
N GLN A 297 9.68 17.22 -37.58
CA GLN A 297 11.04 17.23 -38.06
C GLN A 297 11.79 15.97 -37.66
N ARG A 298 12.43 15.37 -38.67
CA ARG A 298 13.42 14.30 -38.52
C ARG A 298 14.80 14.89 -38.77
N VAL A 299 15.65 14.93 -37.75
CA VAL A 299 17.04 15.39 -37.83
C VAL A 299 17.93 14.16 -37.88
N ARG A 300 18.72 14.01 -38.95
CA ARG A 300 19.59 12.85 -39.18
C ARG A 300 21.05 13.27 -39.10
N LEU A 301 21.80 12.72 -38.14
CA LEU A 301 23.20 13.05 -37.87
C LEU A 301 24.10 11.82 -38.07
N PRO A 302 25.30 11.97 -38.66
CA PRO A 302 26.28 10.89 -38.74
C PRO A 302 26.91 10.63 -37.35
N LEU A 303 27.20 9.36 -37.05
CA LEU A 303 27.89 8.97 -35.82
C LEU A 303 29.40 8.96 -36.04
N SER A 304 30.14 9.80 -35.31
CA SER A 304 31.60 9.81 -35.32
C SER A 304 32.17 8.75 -34.36
N SER A 305 33.05 7.90 -34.89
CA SER A 305 33.84 6.94 -34.10
C SER A 305 34.83 7.66 -33.18
N PRO A 306 34.99 7.26 -31.90
CA PRO A 306 36.11 7.69 -31.07
C PRO A 306 37.45 7.04 -31.45
N SER A 307 37.44 6.04 -32.35
CA SER A 307 38.57 5.13 -32.59
C SER A 307 39.36 5.43 -33.87
N ILE A 308 38.83 6.25 -34.79
CA ILE A 308 39.33 6.38 -36.18
C ILE A 308 39.82 7.81 -36.43
N ARG A 309 41.04 7.95 -36.95
CA ARG A 309 41.69 9.26 -37.17
C ARG A 309 41.59 9.78 -38.60
N SER A 310 41.48 8.92 -39.61
CA SER A 310 41.28 9.29 -41.03
C SER A 310 39.91 9.90 -41.27
N ASP A 311 39.80 10.91 -42.13
CA ASP A 311 38.52 11.61 -42.38
C ASP A 311 37.49 10.82 -43.21
N SER A 312 37.95 9.86 -44.02
CA SER A 312 37.11 9.00 -44.87
C SER A 312 36.23 8.01 -44.08
N ASP A 313 36.74 7.45 -42.99
CA ASP A 313 36.17 6.24 -42.35
C ASP A 313 35.55 6.51 -40.97
N LYS A 314 35.33 7.79 -40.61
CA LYS A 314 34.84 8.18 -39.27
C LYS A 314 33.38 7.83 -38.97
N ILE A 315 32.56 7.56 -39.99
CA ILE A 315 31.11 7.38 -39.85
C ILE A 315 30.77 5.93 -39.54
N VAL A 316 30.25 5.64 -38.34
CA VAL A 316 29.88 4.29 -37.89
C VAL A 316 28.39 3.94 -38.07
N GLY A 317 27.66 4.83 -38.75
CA GLY A 317 26.21 4.79 -38.96
C GLY A 317 25.59 6.17 -38.76
N PHE A 318 24.26 6.23 -38.70
CA PHE A 318 23.49 7.46 -38.51
C PHE A 318 22.51 7.32 -37.34
N VAL A 319 22.20 8.45 -36.67
CA VAL A 319 21.04 8.57 -35.77
C VAL A 319 20.03 9.49 -36.41
N THR A 320 18.77 9.10 -36.42
CA THR A 320 17.62 9.93 -36.78
C THR A 320 16.80 10.24 -35.53
N MET A 321 16.68 11.53 -35.19
CA MET A 321 15.85 12.05 -34.10
C MET A 321 14.55 12.60 -34.69
N THR A 322 13.40 12.11 -34.23
CA THR A 322 12.08 12.72 -34.53
C THR A 322 11.66 13.58 -33.34
N ILE A 323 11.39 14.86 -33.58
CA ILE A 323 11.17 15.86 -32.53
C ILE A 323 9.70 16.28 -32.50
N CYS A 324 9.06 16.09 -31.34
CA CYS A 324 7.67 16.48 -31.09
C CYS A 324 7.66 17.67 -30.10
N GLN A 325 7.18 18.84 -30.55
CA GLN A 325 7.00 20.03 -29.70
C GLN A 325 5.54 20.15 -29.21
N PRO A 326 5.30 20.74 -28.03
CA PRO A 326 3.94 21.03 -27.54
C PRO A 326 3.27 22.14 -28.36
N ASP A 327 1.96 22.05 -28.50
CA ASP A 327 1.19 22.99 -29.32
C ASP A 327 1.04 24.36 -28.62
N LYS A 328 1.65 25.40 -29.20
CA LYS A 328 1.64 26.77 -28.65
C LYS A 328 0.27 27.46 -28.74
N GLN A 329 -0.75 26.87 -29.37
CA GLN A 329 -2.06 27.50 -29.58
C GLN A 329 -3.10 27.28 -28.46
N ILE A 330 -2.80 26.48 -27.43
CA ILE A 330 -3.76 26.13 -26.35
C ILE A 330 -3.86 27.26 -25.28
N GLY A 331 -3.82 28.52 -25.72
CA GLY A 331 -3.94 29.71 -24.86
C GLY A 331 -5.36 30.29 -24.77
N HIS A 332 -6.17 30.23 -25.83
CA HIS A 332 -7.39 31.03 -25.92
C HIS A 332 -8.66 30.37 -26.49
N ASN A 333 -8.62 29.14 -27.00
CA ASN A 333 -9.83 28.43 -27.46
C ASN A 333 -10.09 27.17 -26.62
N MET A 334 -10.99 27.29 -25.65
CA MET A 334 -11.54 26.18 -24.85
C MET A 334 -12.55 25.36 -25.66
N SER A 335 -12.09 24.58 -26.65
CA SER A 335 -12.91 23.56 -27.31
C SER A 335 -12.88 22.26 -26.50
N THR A 336 -14.03 21.83 -26.01
CA THR A 336 -14.15 20.68 -25.10
C THR A 336 -13.94 19.33 -25.80
N GLU A 337 -13.42 18.35 -25.08
CA GLU A 337 -13.26 16.95 -25.52
C GLU A 337 -14.61 16.22 -25.80
N SER A 338 -15.75 16.90 -25.64
CA SER A 338 -17.09 16.33 -25.62
C SER A 338 -17.91 16.54 -26.90
N THR A 339 -17.30 16.97 -28.01
CA THR A 339 -18.01 17.17 -29.28
C THR A 339 -17.45 16.27 -30.40
N PRO A 340 -18.13 15.16 -30.77
CA PRO A 340 -17.83 14.48 -32.02
C PRO A 340 -18.30 15.37 -33.18
N CYS A 341 -17.36 15.88 -33.98
CA CYS A 341 -17.65 16.82 -35.07
C CYS A 341 -18.46 16.20 -36.21
N LYS A 342 -19.78 16.13 -36.05
CA LYS A 342 -20.74 16.14 -37.16
C LYS A 342 -20.67 17.51 -37.84
N SER A 343 -19.79 17.67 -38.82
CA SER A 343 -19.84 18.85 -39.69
C SER A 343 -21.11 18.79 -40.51
N LEU A 344 -22.07 19.66 -40.19
CA LEU A 344 -23.12 20.01 -41.14
C LEU A 344 -22.49 20.60 -42.41
N MET A 345 -23.14 20.37 -43.55
CA MET A 345 -22.78 21.03 -44.80
C MET A 345 -23.56 22.33 -44.90
N TYR A 346 -22.90 23.44 -45.24
CA TYR A 346 -23.47 24.54 -46.04
C TYR A 346 -22.39 25.58 -46.36
N ASN A 347 -21.72 25.42 -47.51
CA ASN A 347 -21.65 26.48 -48.53
C ASN A 347 -20.97 26.00 -49.83
N ASN A 348 -21.33 26.65 -50.94
CA ASN A 348 -21.05 26.15 -52.28
C ASN A 348 -19.65 26.54 -52.79
N HIS A 349 -18.72 25.58 -52.83
CA HIS A 349 -17.71 25.54 -53.88
C HIS A 349 -17.48 24.09 -54.34
N ILE A 350 -17.47 23.89 -55.66
CA ILE A 350 -17.49 22.58 -56.32
C ILE A 350 -16.11 21.90 -56.16
N PRO A 351 -16.00 20.74 -55.48
CA PRO A 351 -14.80 19.93 -55.56
C PRO A 351 -14.79 19.17 -56.89
N MET A 352 -13.89 19.54 -57.82
CA MET A 352 -13.70 18.76 -59.05
C MET A 352 -13.32 17.31 -58.74
N ILE A 353 -14.07 16.35 -59.29
CA ILE A 353 -13.77 14.92 -59.20
C ILE A 353 -12.58 14.59 -60.11
N ASN A 354 -11.37 14.87 -59.63
CA ASN A 354 -10.13 14.47 -60.28
C ASN A 354 -9.68 13.09 -59.77
N HIS A 355 -10.20 12.06 -60.43
CA HIS A 355 -9.86 10.66 -60.17
C HIS A 355 -8.37 10.42 -60.51
N ARG A 356 -7.53 10.14 -59.50
CA ARG A 356 -6.15 9.65 -59.72
C ARG A 356 -5.90 8.34 -58.97
N ARG A 357 -5.47 7.33 -59.73
CA ARG A 357 -4.87 6.09 -59.22
C ARG A 357 -3.54 6.41 -58.51
N THR A 358 -3.09 5.46 -57.68
CA THR A 358 -1.75 5.40 -57.04
C THR A 358 -1.34 6.65 -56.27
N GLN A 359 -1.72 6.72 -54.99
CA GLN A 359 -0.97 7.47 -53.97
C GLN A 359 -0.77 6.63 -52.71
N SER A 360 0.45 6.66 -52.19
CA SER A 360 0.87 6.02 -50.95
C SER A 360 0.76 6.99 -49.77
N LEU A 361 -0.09 6.66 -48.80
CA LEU A 361 -0.34 7.38 -47.54
C LEU A 361 -0.95 8.80 -47.69
N PRO A 362 -1.78 9.24 -46.73
CA PRO A 362 -2.03 10.66 -46.54
C PRO A 362 -0.75 11.34 -46.05
N PRO A 363 -0.22 12.37 -46.73
CA PRO A 363 0.79 13.23 -46.12
C PRO A 363 0.15 14.01 -44.96
N ARG A 364 0.86 14.11 -43.82
CA ARG A 364 0.50 14.88 -42.61
C ARG A 364 -0.48 14.19 -41.63
N LEU A 365 -0.08 13.07 -41.02
CA LEU A 365 -0.36 12.94 -39.58
C LEU A 365 0.64 13.84 -38.84
N GLY A 366 0.15 14.69 -37.93
CA GLY A 366 0.96 15.74 -37.31
C GLY A 366 1.67 15.30 -36.03
N SER A 367 2.97 15.58 -35.91
CA SER A 367 3.85 15.32 -34.76
C SER A 367 3.57 16.19 -33.52
N ARG A 368 2.31 16.47 -33.19
CA ARG A 368 1.96 17.40 -32.12
C ARG A 368 2.07 16.71 -30.77
N LEU A 369 2.92 17.22 -29.88
CA LEU A 369 3.01 16.71 -28.53
C LEU A 369 1.79 17.19 -27.73
N ARG A 370 0.90 16.27 -27.32
CA ARG A 370 -0.17 16.59 -26.38
C ARG A 370 0.31 16.31 -24.97
N VAL A 371 0.24 17.31 -24.10
CA VAL A 371 0.55 17.17 -22.67
C VAL A 371 -0.77 16.98 -21.92
N PRO A 372 -1.05 15.80 -21.33
CA PRO A 372 -2.29 15.58 -20.59
C PRO A 372 -2.24 16.28 -19.24
N LEU A 373 -3.32 16.97 -18.88
CA LEU A 373 -3.48 17.55 -17.55
C LEU A 373 -3.49 16.44 -16.50
N GLN A 374 -2.47 16.40 -15.64
CA GLN A 374 -2.38 15.44 -14.54
C GLN A 374 -3.36 15.73 -13.38
N ASN A 375 -4.18 16.77 -13.52
CA ASN A 375 -5.12 17.26 -12.52
C ASN A 375 -4.41 17.48 -11.17
N TYR A 376 -5.04 17.10 -10.06
CA TYR A 376 -4.56 17.37 -8.71
C TYR A 376 -3.62 16.29 -8.16
N LEU A 377 -2.93 15.52 -9.02
CA LEU A 377 -2.05 14.40 -8.64
C LEU A 377 -1.05 14.78 -7.53
N TYR A 378 -0.44 15.97 -7.65
CA TYR A 378 0.57 16.48 -6.71
C TYR A 378 0.04 16.82 -5.31
N LEU A 379 -1.29 16.93 -5.11
CA LEU A 379 -1.88 17.15 -3.79
C LEU A 379 -1.80 15.88 -2.93
N LEU A 380 -2.14 14.73 -3.50
CA LEU A 380 -2.27 13.44 -2.81
C LEU A 380 -1.05 12.51 -2.97
N PHE A 381 -0.30 12.67 -4.06
CA PHE A 381 0.83 11.81 -4.41
C PHE A 381 2.13 12.62 -4.52
N ASP A 382 3.27 11.94 -4.38
CA ASP A 382 4.60 12.56 -4.35
C ASP A 382 5.69 11.67 -4.96
N ASN A 383 6.93 12.19 -5.03
CA ASN A 383 8.14 11.48 -5.44
C ASN A 383 8.01 10.74 -6.79
N VAL A 384 7.38 11.41 -7.77
CA VAL A 384 6.93 10.83 -9.04
C VAL A 384 8.10 10.36 -9.92
N SER A 385 8.01 9.12 -10.39
CA SER A 385 8.80 8.57 -11.49
C SER A 385 7.98 8.61 -12.79
N PHE A 386 8.62 8.94 -13.91
CA PHE A 386 7.96 9.21 -15.19
C PHE A 386 8.80 8.69 -16.36
N VAL A 387 8.17 7.97 -17.29
CA VAL A 387 8.79 7.48 -18.54
C VAL A 387 7.80 7.59 -19.69
N THR A 388 8.28 7.96 -20.87
CA THR A 388 7.46 8.14 -22.08
C THR A 388 7.86 7.15 -23.17
N TYR A 389 6.88 6.71 -23.95
CA TYR A 389 7.04 5.73 -25.03
C TYR A 389 6.21 6.10 -26.26
N ARG A 390 6.67 5.64 -27.42
CA ARG A 390 5.92 5.67 -28.67
C ARG A 390 5.91 4.29 -29.31
N PHE A 391 4.75 3.65 -29.35
CA PHE A 391 4.55 2.32 -29.94
C PHE A 391 3.86 2.39 -31.30
N HIS A 392 4.04 1.37 -32.12
CA HIS A 392 3.42 1.29 -33.45
C HIS A 392 2.04 0.62 -33.38
N SER A 393 1.01 1.29 -33.86
CA SER A 393 -0.32 0.69 -34.07
C SER A 393 -0.35 -0.14 -35.36
N GLY A 394 -1.07 -1.27 -35.34
CA GLY A 394 -1.34 -2.07 -36.55
C GLY A 394 -2.04 -1.28 -37.66
N LEU A 395 -2.69 -0.16 -37.33
CA LEU A 395 -3.37 0.76 -38.25
C LEU A 395 -2.44 1.82 -38.87
N ARG A 396 -1.11 1.62 -38.85
CA ARG A 396 -0.09 2.55 -39.39
C ARG A 396 -0.15 3.95 -38.79
N GLY A 397 -0.21 4.04 -37.46
CA GLY A 397 -0.07 5.28 -36.70
C GLY A 397 0.63 5.04 -35.36
N ASP A 398 0.98 6.13 -34.67
CA ASP A 398 1.68 6.06 -33.40
C ASP A 398 0.72 5.97 -32.21
N ILE A 399 1.13 5.24 -31.17
CA ILE A 399 0.50 5.23 -29.85
C ILE A 399 1.47 5.90 -28.88
N SER A 400 1.10 7.07 -28.37
CA SER A 400 1.87 7.79 -27.35
C SER A 400 1.45 7.31 -25.96
N VAL A 401 2.41 6.97 -25.11
CA VAL A 401 2.15 6.42 -23.77
C VAL A 401 3.05 7.07 -22.73
N TYR A 402 2.46 7.64 -21.68
CA TYR A 402 3.18 8.21 -20.53
C TYR A 402 2.92 7.33 -19.30
N GLU A 403 3.96 6.65 -18.80
CA GLU A 403 3.95 5.85 -17.58
C GLU A 403 4.37 6.71 -16.38
N ILE A 404 3.58 6.64 -15.32
CA ILE A 404 3.77 7.35 -14.06
C ILE A 404 3.75 6.34 -12.92
N MET A 405 4.68 6.48 -11.97
CA MET A 405 4.61 5.85 -10.66
C MET A 405 4.78 6.91 -9.57
N ALA A 406 3.86 6.97 -8.60
CA ALA A 406 3.88 7.96 -7.53
C ALA A 406 3.59 7.34 -6.15
N GLU A 407 4.20 7.90 -5.11
CA GLU A 407 4.04 7.47 -3.71
C GLU A 407 2.78 8.12 -3.11
N SER A 408 1.99 7.37 -2.33
CA SER A 408 0.76 7.90 -1.70
C SER A 408 1.09 8.59 -0.37
N LYS A 409 0.84 9.90 -0.25
CA LYS A 409 1.07 10.63 1.02
C LYS A 409 0.26 10.05 2.19
N LEU A 410 -0.85 9.38 1.88
CA LEU A 410 -1.73 8.70 2.84
C LEU A 410 -1.08 7.49 3.54
N CYS A 411 0.04 6.95 3.02
CA CYS A 411 0.66 5.69 3.47
C CYS A 411 0.99 5.64 4.97
N PHE A 412 1.33 6.78 5.60
CA PHE A 412 1.61 6.85 7.04
C PHE A 412 0.50 7.59 7.82
N TYR A 413 -0.24 8.49 7.17
CA TYR A 413 -1.30 9.32 7.77
C TYR A 413 -2.59 8.55 8.09
N LEU A 414 -3.06 7.65 7.22
CA LEU A 414 -4.24 6.82 7.51
C LEU A 414 -4.00 5.83 8.67
N PRO A 415 -2.84 5.14 8.75
CA PRO A 415 -2.50 4.33 9.91
C PRO A 415 -2.45 5.10 11.24
N GLN A 416 -1.94 6.34 11.25
CA GLN A 416 -1.97 7.20 12.45
C GLN A 416 -3.41 7.46 12.94
N GLN A 417 -4.36 7.70 12.04
CA GLN A 417 -5.77 7.90 12.40
C GLN A 417 -6.41 6.62 12.96
N LEU A 418 -6.15 5.45 12.36
CA LEU A 418 -6.63 4.17 12.90
C LEU A 418 -6.03 3.87 14.28
N LEU A 419 -4.74 4.13 14.46
CA LEU A 419 -4.06 3.99 15.75
C LEU A 419 -4.66 4.93 16.81
N ASN A 420 -5.04 6.17 16.47
CA ASN A 420 -5.77 7.04 17.40
C ASN A 420 -7.10 6.40 17.87
N ILE A 421 -7.87 5.79 16.96
CA ILE A 421 -9.14 5.13 17.30
C ILE A 421 -8.90 3.92 18.23
N TRP A 422 -7.90 3.08 17.94
CA TRP A 422 -7.59 1.92 18.79
C TRP A 422 -6.93 2.31 20.12
N ILE A 423 -6.14 3.37 20.17
CA ILE A 423 -5.60 3.96 21.42
C ILE A 423 -6.74 4.45 22.31
N LEU A 424 -7.78 5.06 21.75
CA LEU A 424 -8.98 5.45 22.49
C LEU A 424 -9.78 4.22 22.95
N GLU A 425 -9.93 3.18 22.11
CA GLU A 425 -10.58 1.93 22.47
C GLU A 425 -9.89 1.22 23.65
N GLU A 426 -8.57 1.04 23.63
CA GLU A 426 -7.86 0.43 24.77
C GLU A 426 -7.89 1.31 26.03
N LYS A 427 -7.91 2.65 25.89
CA LYS A 427 -8.08 3.58 27.02
C LYS A 427 -9.46 3.49 27.65
N GLU A 428 -10.53 3.37 26.85
CA GLU A 428 -11.87 3.07 27.38
C GLU A 428 -11.88 1.72 28.11
N LEU A 429 -11.30 0.67 27.53
CA LEU A 429 -11.27 -0.66 28.15
C LEU A 429 -10.48 -0.69 29.48
N LEU A 430 -9.42 0.12 29.62
CA LEU A 430 -8.74 0.31 30.90
C LEU A 430 -9.65 0.97 31.94
N GLN A 431 -10.38 2.03 31.57
CA GLN A 431 -11.33 2.70 32.46
C GLN A 431 -12.49 1.79 32.88
N GLU A 432 -12.96 0.93 31.97
CA GLU A 432 -14.00 -0.06 32.23
C GLU A 432 -13.53 -1.09 33.29
N VAL A 433 -12.32 -1.65 33.13
CA VAL A 433 -11.76 -2.65 34.07
C VAL A 433 -11.36 -2.04 35.43
N SER A 434 -10.88 -0.78 35.46
CA SER A 434 -10.63 -0.07 36.73
C SER A 434 -11.93 0.34 37.43
N GLY A 435 -12.99 0.61 36.66
CA GLY A 435 -14.30 1.06 37.15
C GLY A 435 -15.06 0.01 37.99
N MET A 436 -14.61 -1.25 37.98
CA MET A 436 -15.16 -2.32 38.84
C MET A 436 -14.78 -2.18 40.32
N GLY A 437 -13.72 -1.43 40.63
CA GLY A 437 -13.08 -1.47 41.94
C GLY A 437 -12.13 -2.66 42.11
N GLU A 438 -11.63 -2.85 43.33
CA GLU A 438 -10.63 -3.88 43.65
C GLU A 438 -11.31 -5.21 44.03
N LEU A 439 -11.05 -6.27 43.27
CA LEU A 439 -11.56 -7.62 43.55
C LEU A 439 -10.65 -8.38 44.55
N SER A 440 -11.22 -9.42 45.18
CA SER A 440 -10.52 -10.41 46.01
C SER A 440 -9.79 -11.46 45.18
N GLU A 441 -8.84 -12.20 45.76
CA GLU A 441 -8.22 -13.35 45.09
C GLU A 441 -9.20 -14.53 45.00
N PRO A 442 -9.20 -15.33 43.90
CA PRO A 442 -8.22 -15.35 42.81
C PRO A 442 -8.52 -14.37 41.65
N TRP A 443 -9.55 -13.52 41.78
CA TRP A 443 -9.98 -12.62 40.70
C TRP A 443 -9.15 -11.36 40.60
N HIS A 444 -8.55 -10.89 41.70
CA HIS A 444 -7.55 -9.82 41.72
C HIS A 444 -6.40 -10.11 40.76
N SER A 445 -5.80 -11.29 40.84
CA SER A 445 -4.75 -11.74 39.93
C SER A 445 -5.19 -11.69 38.45
N LYS A 446 -6.42 -12.12 38.12
CA LYS A 446 -6.97 -12.02 36.76
C LYS A 446 -7.25 -10.58 36.32
N GLN A 447 -7.73 -9.72 37.22
CA GLN A 447 -8.00 -8.31 36.95
C GLN A 447 -6.71 -7.54 36.66
N VAL A 448 -5.64 -7.78 37.43
CA VAL A 448 -4.32 -7.20 37.19
C VAL A 448 -3.74 -7.70 35.86
N GLU A 449 -3.86 -8.99 35.54
CA GLU A 449 -3.41 -9.50 34.24
C GLU A 449 -4.21 -8.89 33.06
N LEU A 450 -5.51 -8.68 33.22
CA LEU A 450 -6.34 -8.03 32.20
C LEU A 450 -5.92 -6.56 31.98
N LEU A 451 -5.60 -5.82 33.04
CA LEU A 451 -5.06 -4.46 32.96
C LEU A 451 -3.70 -4.42 32.26
N ASP A 452 -2.77 -5.32 32.61
CA ASP A 452 -1.44 -5.40 32.01
C ASP A 452 -1.50 -5.65 30.49
N ARG A 453 -2.34 -6.61 30.04
CA ARG A 453 -2.60 -6.86 28.62
C ARG A 453 -3.08 -5.61 27.87
N HIS A 454 -3.89 -4.76 28.50
CA HIS A 454 -4.35 -3.50 27.90
C HIS A 454 -3.30 -2.40 27.90
N LEU A 455 -2.54 -2.24 29.00
CA LEU A 455 -1.42 -1.30 29.08
C LEU A 455 -0.35 -1.63 28.02
N GLN A 456 -0.06 -2.91 27.81
CA GLN A 456 0.86 -3.39 26.78
C GLN A 456 0.37 -3.07 25.36
N LEU A 457 -0.91 -3.30 25.04
CA LEU A 457 -1.49 -2.91 23.75
C LEU A 457 -1.51 -1.40 23.54
N LEU A 458 -1.88 -0.63 24.57
CA LEU A 458 -1.86 0.83 24.54
C LEU A 458 -0.45 1.37 24.28
N HIS A 459 0.57 0.79 24.91
CA HIS A 459 1.97 1.10 24.63
C HIS A 459 2.35 0.78 23.19
N LEU A 460 2.05 -0.43 22.70
CA LEU A 460 2.36 -0.87 21.33
C LEU A 460 1.72 0.05 20.27
N TYR A 461 0.43 0.39 20.39
CA TYR A 461 -0.23 1.30 19.45
C TYR A 461 0.32 2.72 19.55
N SER A 462 0.62 3.23 20.75
CA SER A 462 1.19 4.57 20.95
C SER A 462 2.61 4.68 20.36
N GLN A 463 3.46 3.68 20.59
CA GLN A 463 4.80 3.59 20.03
C GLN A 463 4.74 3.47 18.49
N ALA A 464 3.85 2.64 17.96
CA ALA A 464 3.63 2.52 16.51
C ALA A 464 3.20 3.85 15.88
N LYS A 465 2.29 4.60 16.53
CA LYS A 465 1.88 5.93 16.07
C LYS A 465 3.06 6.89 16.00
N GLN A 466 3.83 7.02 17.09
CA GLN A 466 4.98 7.92 17.17
C GLN A 466 6.05 7.59 16.11
N ASN A 467 6.31 6.30 15.87
CA ASN A 467 7.22 5.83 14.82
C ASN A 467 6.78 6.25 13.41
N LEU A 468 5.47 6.28 13.15
CA LEU A 468 4.89 6.73 11.88
C LEU A 468 4.92 8.25 11.73
N GLU A 469 4.65 9.00 12.81
CA GLU A 469 4.75 10.47 12.84
C GLU A 469 6.18 10.97 12.60
N ASN A 470 7.18 10.16 12.97
CA ASN A 470 8.59 10.43 12.73
C ASN A 470 9.06 10.16 11.27
N GLN A 471 8.27 9.53 10.39
CA GLN A 471 8.68 9.32 8.99
C GLN A 471 8.52 10.60 8.15
N LYS A 472 9.60 11.04 7.50
CA LYS A 472 9.64 12.26 6.67
C LYS A 472 10.31 11.98 5.31
N GLY A 473 9.89 12.71 4.27
CA GLY A 473 10.49 12.70 2.93
C GLY A 473 10.14 11.51 2.02
N ILE A 474 9.94 10.31 2.57
CA ILE A 474 9.48 9.12 1.85
C ILE A 474 8.00 8.89 2.20
N HIS A 475 7.17 8.50 1.21
CA HIS A 475 5.72 8.28 1.38
C HIS A 475 5.29 6.82 1.11
N PHE A 476 6.16 5.85 1.40
CA PHE A 476 5.85 4.41 1.41
C PHE A 476 6.76 3.62 2.37
N LYS A 477 6.35 2.43 2.80
CA LYS A 477 7.22 1.48 3.52
C LYS A 477 8.03 0.61 2.53
N PRO A 478 9.38 0.68 2.50
CA PRO A 478 10.18 -0.17 1.60
C PRO A 478 10.11 -1.65 1.94
N SER A 479 10.12 -2.52 0.92
CA SER A 479 10.07 -3.98 1.08
C SER A 479 11.37 -4.62 1.59
N SER A 480 12.47 -3.86 1.66
CA SER A 480 13.64 -4.17 2.48
C SER A 480 13.28 -4.12 3.98
N ARG A 481 12.64 -3.02 4.43
CA ARG A 481 12.06 -2.84 5.77
C ARG A 481 10.74 -3.63 6.01
N LYS A 482 10.46 -4.69 5.25
CA LYS A 482 9.23 -5.51 5.40
C LYS A 482 9.01 -6.05 6.83
N ASN A 483 10.08 -6.54 7.46
CA ASN A 483 10.06 -7.14 8.81
C ASN A 483 10.09 -6.08 9.94
N ASP A 484 10.22 -4.80 9.61
CA ASP A 484 10.34 -3.71 10.57
C ASP A 484 9.00 -3.49 11.31
N ARG A 485 9.03 -3.69 12.64
CA ARG A 485 7.88 -3.47 13.54
C ARG A 485 7.51 -2.00 13.67
N SER A 486 8.46 -1.07 13.61
CA SER A 486 8.19 0.37 13.79
C SER A 486 7.19 0.91 12.76
N LEU A 487 7.11 0.27 11.58
CA LEU A 487 6.20 0.59 10.50
C LEU A 487 5.20 -0.55 10.20
N GLU A 488 4.86 -1.44 11.13
CA GLU A 488 4.05 -2.63 10.77
C GLU A 488 2.62 -2.32 10.28
N PHE A 489 2.01 -1.23 10.76
CA PHE A 489 0.70 -0.77 10.29
C PHE A 489 0.73 -0.10 8.90
N ALA A 490 1.90 0.29 8.39
CA ALA A 490 2.02 0.97 7.10
C ALA A 490 2.08 -0.03 5.92
N PRO A 491 1.29 0.15 4.86
CA PRO A 491 1.31 -0.75 3.71
C PRO A 491 2.65 -0.74 2.96
N ILE A 492 3.18 -1.93 2.71
CA ILE A 492 4.46 -2.10 2.02
C ILE A 492 4.33 -1.65 0.56
N ASN A 493 5.27 -0.82 0.11
CA ASN A 493 5.49 -0.47 -1.29
C ASN A 493 4.26 0.11 -2.01
N LEU A 494 3.39 0.79 -1.26
CA LEU A 494 2.17 1.45 -1.76
C LEU A 494 2.49 2.56 -2.76
N HIS A 495 2.08 2.36 -4.00
CA HIS A 495 2.25 3.33 -5.10
C HIS A 495 1.03 3.33 -6.04
N LEU A 496 0.69 4.50 -6.57
CA LEU A 496 -0.11 4.60 -7.79
C LEU A 496 0.77 4.25 -9.00
N GLN A 497 0.29 3.37 -9.86
CA GLN A 497 0.79 3.18 -11.23
C GLN A 497 -0.27 3.76 -12.17
N ARG A 498 0.14 4.67 -13.05
CA ARG A 498 -0.72 5.35 -14.01
C ARG A 498 -0.13 5.21 -15.41
N ILE A 499 -0.95 4.88 -16.40
CA ILE A 499 -0.63 5.20 -17.80
C ILE A 499 -1.65 6.22 -18.33
N TRP A 500 -1.15 7.20 -19.07
CA TRP A 500 -1.95 7.93 -20.05
C TRP A 500 -1.59 7.42 -21.44
N VAL A 501 -2.59 7.24 -22.30
CA VAL A 501 -2.45 6.71 -23.66
C VAL A 501 -3.18 7.61 -24.65
N GLN A 502 -2.61 7.79 -25.84
CA GLN A 502 -3.26 8.41 -26.99
C GLN A 502 -2.90 7.65 -28.28
N ASN A 503 -3.92 7.36 -29.11
CA ASN A 503 -3.76 6.95 -30.50
C ASN A 503 -4.52 7.93 -31.40
N ASP A 504 -3.81 8.71 -32.22
CA ASP A 504 -4.41 9.73 -33.09
C ASP A 504 -5.21 9.14 -34.26
N THR A 505 -4.84 7.97 -34.78
CA THR A 505 -5.59 7.25 -35.82
C THR A 505 -6.96 6.80 -35.31
N LEU A 506 -7.04 6.36 -34.05
CA LEU A 506 -8.30 6.01 -33.38
C LEU A 506 -9.02 7.22 -32.76
N LYS A 507 -8.37 8.39 -32.70
CA LYS A 507 -8.82 9.59 -31.96
C LYS A 507 -9.16 9.31 -30.49
N LYS A 508 -8.56 8.27 -29.89
CA LYS A 508 -8.86 7.78 -28.55
C LYS A 508 -7.72 8.11 -27.60
N SER A 509 -8.05 8.58 -26.39
CA SER A 509 -7.08 8.83 -25.33
C SER A 509 -7.72 8.66 -23.95
N GLY A 510 -6.95 8.17 -22.96
CA GLY A 510 -7.47 7.90 -21.62
C GLY A 510 -6.40 7.70 -20.56
N PHE A 511 -6.82 7.78 -19.29
CA PHE A 511 -6.00 7.47 -18.11
C PHE A 511 -6.41 6.10 -17.54
N TYR A 512 -5.43 5.32 -17.10
CA TYR A 512 -5.63 4.02 -16.44
C TYR A 512 -4.77 3.96 -15.18
N ASP A 513 -5.43 3.80 -14.04
CA ASP A 513 -4.82 3.81 -12.71
C ASP A 513 -4.95 2.44 -12.03
N THR A 514 -3.83 1.88 -11.60
CA THR A 514 -3.75 0.65 -10.78
C THR A 514 -2.90 0.93 -9.54
N ILE A 515 -3.44 0.66 -8.36
CA ILE A 515 -2.69 0.80 -7.10
C ILE A 515 -1.89 -0.49 -6.85
N THR A 516 -0.57 -0.37 -6.67
CA THR A 516 0.28 -1.50 -6.27
C THR A 516 0.61 -1.43 -4.79
N VAL A 517 0.50 -2.57 -4.10
CA VAL A 517 0.77 -2.68 -2.66
C VAL A 517 1.24 -4.08 -2.30
N GLY A 518 1.90 -4.23 -1.14
CA GLY A 518 2.32 -5.51 -0.59
C GLY A 518 1.15 -6.44 -0.26
N ALA A 519 1.46 -7.60 0.30
CA ALA A 519 0.45 -8.41 0.98
C ALA A 519 0.02 -7.68 2.26
N PHE A 520 -1.28 -7.67 2.58
CA PHE A 520 -1.79 -7.12 3.84
C PHE A 520 -1.52 -8.12 4.97
N THR A 521 -0.32 -8.05 5.57
CA THR A 521 0.16 -9.05 6.53
C THR A 521 1.13 -8.45 7.54
N ALA A 522 1.09 -8.96 8.77
CA ALA A 522 2.00 -8.60 9.85
C ALA A 522 3.35 -9.34 9.70
N HIS A 523 4.13 -9.00 8.67
CA HIS A 523 5.41 -9.64 8.30
C HIS A 523 6.43 -9.79 9.44
N SER A 524 6.42 -8.83 10.38
CA SER A 524 7.18 -8.80 11.64
C SER A 524 6.92 -10.01 12.55
N HIS A 525 5.72 -10.60 12.48
CA HIS A 525 5.27 -11.70 13.33
C HIS A 525 5.43 -13.02 12.58
N LYS A 526 6.58 -13.68 12.80
CA LYS A 526 6.93 -15.01 12.22
C LYS A 526 5.77 -15.99 12.42
N SER A 527 5.27 -16.58 11.33
CA SER A 527 3.96 -17.27 11.31
C SER A 527 3.92 -18.67 11.92
N LYS A 528 4.65 -18.92 13.02
CA LYS A 528 4.62 -20.20 13.78
C LYS A 528 3.19 -20.66 14.10
N THR A 529 2.30 -19.73 14.45
CA THR A 529 0.89 -19.99 14.77
C THR A 529 -0.02 -20.02 13.54
N GLY A 530 0.37 -19.34 12.47
CA GLY A 530 -0.36 -19.20 11.20
C GLY A 530 -0.98 -17.81 10.97
N GLY A 531 -1.54 -17.61 9.77
CA GLY A 531 -2.25 -16.39 9.37
C GLY A 531 -3.72 -16.30 9.84
N LEU A 532 -4.35 -15.13 9.63
CA LEU A 532 -5.64 -14.77 10.23
C LEU A 532 -6.77 -15.80 10.04
N ILE A 533 -6.94 -16.41 8.86
CA ILE A 533 -7.97 -17.46 8.65
C ILE A 533 -7.81 -18.61 9.66
N LYS A 534 -6.59 -19.14 9.81
CA LYS A 534 -6.31 -20.25 10.72
C LYS A 534 -6.49 -19.84 12.18
N LEU A 535 -6.09 -18.62 12.55
CA LEU A 535 -6.25 -18.13 13.92
C LEU A 535 -7.72 -17.85 14.26
N LEU A 536 -8.51 -17.32 13.32
CA LEU A 536 -9.95 -17.11 13.46
C LEU A 536 -10.72 -18.44 13.52
N GLN A 537 -10.29 -19.45 12.76
CA GLN A 537 -10.81 -20.81 12.86
C GLN A 537 -10.51 -21.40 14.25
N GLN A 538 -9.28 -21.26 14.76
CA GLN A 538 -8.91 -21.72 16.11
C GLN A 538 -9.73 -21.03 17.22
N LEU A 539 -10.08 -19.75 17.07
CA LEU A 539 -10.99 -19.05 17.98
C LEU A 539 -12.44 -19.56 17.89
N LYS A 540 -12.92 -19.96 16.70
CA LYS A 540 -14.25 -20.57 16.51
C LYS A 540 -14.33 -22.02 16.99
N GLU A 541 -13.22 -22.76 16.99
CA GLU A 541 -13.16 -24.17 17.39
C GLU A 541 -12.90 -24.38 18.89
N ALA A 542 -12.20 -23.45 19.56
CA ALA A 542 -11.92 -23.53 20.99
C ALA A 542 -13.18 -23.73 21.89
N PRO A 543 -14.34 -23.08 21.63
CA PRO A 543 -15.59 -23.30 22.37
C PRO A 543 -16.08 -24.75 22.41
N LEU A 544 -15.79 -25.56 21.39
CA LEU A 544 -16.41 -26.87 21.17
C LEU A 544 -15.80 -28.02 21.99
N LYS A 545 -14.71 -27.76 22.74
CA LYS A 545 -13.97 -28.81 23.49
C LYS A 545 -14.10 -28.73 25.01
N THR A 546 -14.82 -27.73 25.55
CA THR A 546 -14.99 -27.54 27.01
C THR A 546 -16.39 -27.02 27.35
N ASN A 547 -17.21 -27.86 27.98
CA ASN A 547 -18.67 -27.67 28.16
C ASN A 547 -19.13 -26.46 29.01
N GLY A 548 -18.21 -25.58 29.45
CA GLY A 548 -18.55 -24.31 30.11
C GLY A 548 -18.00 -23.05 29.44
N HIS A 549 -17.02 -23.15 28.54
CA HIS A 549 -16.28 -21.96 28.07
C HIS A 549 -16.95 -21.24 26.89
N ALA A 550 -17.77 -21.96 26.11
CA ALA A 550 -18.50 -21.37 24.98
C ALA A 550 -19.43 -20.21 25.37
N MET A 551 -19.98 -20.24 26.60
CA MET A 551 -20.92 -19.22 27.05
C MET A 551 -20.23 -17.87 27.33
N ALA A 552 -19.05 -17.88 27.97
CA ALA A 552 -18.35 -16.65 28.38
C ALA A 552 -17.94 -15.78 27.18
N SER A 553 -17.33 -16.37 26.13
CA SER A 553 -16.95 -15.61 24.94
C SER A 553 -18.16 -15.00 24.21
N SER A 554 -19.31 -15.68 24.24
CA SER A 554 -20.56 -15.14 23.69
C SER A 554 -21.08 -13.96 24.52
N LYS A 555 -21.10 -14.09 25.86
CA LYS A 555 -21.49 -13.01 26.79
C LYS A 555 -20.64 -11.75 26.62
N ILE A 556 -19.32 -11.89 26.42
CA ILE A 556 -18.42 -10.76 26.14
C ILE A 556 -18.84 -10.01 24.85
N SER A 557 -19.11 -10.72 23.75
CA SER A 557 -19.56 -10.07 22.51
C SER A 557 -20.91 -9.38 22.70
N MET A 558 -21.90 -10.09 23.25
CA MET A 558 -23.25 -9.52 23.46
C MET A 558 -23.20 -8.26 24.34
N ALA A 559 -22.42 -8.25 25.43
CA ALA A 559 -22.24 -7.08 26.28
C ALA A 559 -21.52 -5.92 25.55
N PHE A 560 -20.51 -6.22 24.73
CA PHE A 560 -19.83 -5.22 23.91
C PHE A 560 -20.74 -4.61 22.84
N ASP A 561 -21.47 -5.45 22.10
CA ASP A 561 -22.39 -5.03 21.03
C ASP A 561 -23.53 -4.16 21.61
N ALA A 562 -24.05 -4.53 22.78
CA ALA A 562 -25.02 -3.73 23.51
C ALA A 562 -24.43 -2.39 24.03
N ILE A 563 -23.17 -2.34 24.48
CA ILE A 563 -22.47 -1.07 24.79
C ILE A 563 -22.40 -0.18 23.55
N GLN A 564 -22.00 -0.71 22.38
CA GLN A 564 -21.90 0.09 21.14
C GLN A 564 -23.28 0.63 20.72
N ALA A 565 -24.32 -0.18 20.82
CA ALA A 565 -25.69 0.22 20.50
C ALA A 565 -26.26 1.25 21.49
N ILE A 566 -25.95 1.13 22.80
CA ILE A 566 -26.26 2.18 23.80
C ILE A 566 -25.53 3.48 23.47
N LYS A 567 -24.23 3.45 23.14
CA LYS A 567 -23.48 4.66 22.75
C LYS A 567 -24.11 5.36 21.54
N LEU A 568 -24.52 4.61 20.52
CA LEU A 568 -25.18 5.14 19.32
C LEU A 568 -26.53 5.79 19.65
N LEU A 569 -27.45 5.06 20.29
CA LEU A 569 -28.77 5.58 20.66
C LEU A 569 -28.68 6.76 21.64
N ARG A 570 -27.67 6.76 22.53
CA ARG A 570 -27.37 7.89 23.42
C ARG A 570 -26.98 9.15 22.66
N ARG A 571 -26.15 9.05 21.61
CA ARG A 571 -25.82 10.18 20.74
C ARG A 571 -27.06 10.69 20.01
N GLU A 572 -27.83 9.80 19.37
CA GLU A 572 -29.05 10.17 18.64
C GLU A 572 -30.10 10.86 19.53
N VAL A 573 -30.36 10.35 20.73
CA VAL A 573 -31.30 10.96 21.68
C VAL A 573 -30.78 12.32 22.15
N VAL A 574 -29.47 12.50 22.32
CA VAL A 574 -28.88 13.81 22.68
C VAL A 574 -28.97 14.81 21.52
N ASP A 575 -28.81 14.39 20.27
CA ASP A 575 -28.97 15.29 19.12
C ASP A 575 -30.46 15.62 18.85
N ALA A 576 -31.38 14.69 19.15
CA ALA A 576 -32.81 14.97 19.26
C ALA A 576 -33.11 15.98 20.38
N MET A 577 -32.47 15.89 21.56
CA MET A 577 -32.57 16.92 22.60
C MET A 577 -32.05 18.29 22.12
N LYS A 578 -30.90 18.36 21.42
CA LYS A 578 -30.38 19.61 20.84
C LYS A 578 -31.41 20.25 19.88
N THR A 579 -31.99 19.44 19.00
CA THR A 579 -32.98 19.88 18.01
C THR A 579 -34.26 20.39 18.68
N LEU A 580 -34.77 19.64 19.67
CA LEU A 580 -35.92 20.04 20.49
C LEU A 580 -35.66 21.35 21.28
N LEU A 581 -34.43 21.55 21.77
CA LEU A 581 -34.03 22.76 22.49
C LEU A 581 -33.97 23.99 21.58
N ASN A 582 -33.57 23.82 20.30
CA ASN A 582 -33.60 24.90 19.32
C ASN A 582 -35.04 25.29 18.96
N LEU A 583 -35.92 24.33 18.64
CA LEU A 583 -37.35 24.62 18.44
C LEU A 583 -38.00 25.31 19.66
N ALA A 584 -37.55 24.97 20.87
CA ALA A 584 -38.00 25.61 22.11
C ALA A 584 -37.51 27.07 22.26
N LYS A 585 -36.30 27.41 21.80
CA LYS A 585 -35.82 28.81 21.73
C LYS A 585 -36.65 29.61 20.74
N ASP A 586 -36.89 29.04 19.57
CA ASP A 586 -37.60 29.69 18.46
C ASP A 586 -39.13 29.67 18.65
N LYS A 587 -39.61 29.06 19.76
CA LYS A 587 -41.02 28.87 20.16
C LYS A 587 -41.88 28.16 19.10
N GLN A 588 -41.24 27.34 18.26
CA GLN A 588 -41.88 26.58 17.20
C GLN A 588 -42.46 25.27 17.76
N THR A 589 -43.77 25.23 18.01
CA THR A 589 -44.47 24.02 18.47
C THR A 589 -44.61 22.94 17.39
N ALA A 590 -44.55 23.34 16.11
CA ALA A 590 -44.47 22.42 14.98
C ALA A 590 -43.12 21.67 15.00
N GLY A 591 -43.14 20.35 14.92
CA GLY A 591 -41.94 19.50 14.95
C GLY A 591 -41.53 18.99 16.34
N MET A 592 -41.85 19.67 17.45
CA MET A 592 -41.45 19.24 18.79
C MET A 592 -42.03 17.87 19.18
N MET A 593 -43.32 17.62 18.90
CA MET A 593 -43.98 16.35 19.22
C MET A 593 -43.44 15.14 18.43
N PRO A 594 -43.19 15.22 17.11
CA PRO A 594 -42.44 14.20 16.38
C PRO A 594 -41.09 13.83 17.02
N ILE A 595 -40.27 14.82 17.40
CA ILE A 595 -38.96 14.57 18.05
C ILE A 595 -39.14 13.89 19.42
N CYS A 596 -40.15 14.29 20.20
CA CYS A 596 -40.51 13.60 21.44
C CYS A 596 -40.94 12.14 21.23
N ASN A 597 -41.64 11.84 20.14
CA ASN A 597 -42.04 10.47 19.80
C ASN A 597 -40.85 9.63 19.32
N ASP A 598 -39.94 10.21 18.51
CA ASP A 598 -38.68 9.58 18.10
C ASP A 598 -37.81 9.23 19.31
N MET A 599 -37.60 10.18 20.24
CA MET A 599 -36.89 9.92 21.49
C MET A 599 -37.55 8.81 22.32
N MET A 600 -38.88 8.79 22.45
CA MET A 600 -39.58 7.68 23.14
C MET A 600 -39.34 6.33 22.46
N SER A 601 -39.32 6.29 21.12
CA SER A 601 -39.03 5.06 20.37
C SER A 601 -37.60 4.58 20.62
N LYS A 602 -36.61 5.46 20.45
CA LYS A 602 -35.18 5.16 20.68
C LYS A 602 -34.88 4.78 22.12
N THR A 603 -35.55 5.42 23.09
CA THR A 603 -35.42 5.08 24.51
C THR A 603 -35.97 3.67 24.81
N ARG A 604 -37.09 3.27 24.19
CA ARG A 604 -37.60 1.88 24.30
C ARG A 604 -36.68 0.87 23.65
N ILE A 605 -36.14 1.17 22.47
CA ILE A 605 -35.15 0.30 21.81
C ILE A 605 -33.94 0.12 22.73
N LEU A 606 -33.42 1.21 23.30
CA LEU A 606 -32.31 1.22 24.26
C LEU A 606 -32.54 0.35 25.50
N LEU A 607 -33.78 0.30 26.03
CA LEU A 607 -34.15 -0.60 27.13
C LEU A 607 -34.28 -2.07 26.69
N SER A 608 -34.60 -2.34 25.41
CA SER A 608 -34.73 -3.70 24.84
C SER A 608 -33.43 -4.33 24.35
N LEU A 609 -32.31 -3.59 24.36
CA LEU A 609 -31.00 -4.08 23.91
C LEU A 609 -30.27 -4.96 24.93
N TRP A 610 -30.81 -5.12 26.14
CA TRP A 610 -30.10 -5.75 27.26
C TRP A 610 -30.87 -6.96 27.82
N ASP A 611 -30.14 -8.01 28.22
CA ASP A 611 -30.70 -9.14 28.98
C ASP A 611 -30.48 -8.88 30.49
N PRO A 612 -31.55 -8.68 31.29
CA PRO A 612 -31.43 -8.44 32.74
C PRO A 612 -30.61 -9.50 33.46
N LYS A 613 -30.68 -10.76 33.01
CA LYS A 613 -29.96 -11.89 33.64
C LYS A 613 -28.45 -11.74 33.57
N LEU A 614 -27.95 -11.09 32.51
CA LEU A 614 -26.53 -10.79 32.37
C LEU A 614 -26.08 -9.64 33.29
N VAL A 615 -26.99 -8.73 33.66
CA VAL A 615 -26.73 -7.73 34.71
C VAL A 615 -26.69 -8.42 36.07
N GLU A 616 -27.73 -9.18 36.41
CA GLU A 616 -27.86 -9.89 37.68
C GLU A 616 -26.65 -10.81 37.95
N GLU A 617 -26.24 -11.61 36.96
CA GLU A 617 -25.04 -12.45 37.04
C GLU A 617 -23.76 -11.64 37.32
N ALA A 618 -23.59 -10.47 36.70
CA ALA A 618 -22.41 -9.63 36.87
C ALA A 618 -22.43 -8.81 38.16
N LEU A 619 -23.60 -8.38 38.65
CA LEU A 619 -23.75 -7.68 39.92
C LEU A 619 -23.53 -8.64 41.09
N ASN A 620 -24.18 -9.80 41.09
CA ASN A 620 -23.98 -10.84 42.11
C ASN A 620 -22.50 -11.24 42.21
N PHE A 621 -21.82 -11.42 41.07
CA PHE A 621 -20.38 -11.70 41.03
C PHE A 621 -19.53 -10.61 41.68
N ILE A 622 -19.89 -9.33 41.53
CA ILE A 622 -19.18 -8.22 42.17
C ILE A 622 -19.47 -8.17 43.67
N GLU A 623 -20.72 -8.36 44.09
CA GLU A 623 -21.10 -8.37 45.51
C GLU A 623 -20.39 -9.51 46.28
N GLU A 624 -20.21 -10.67 45.64
CA GLU A 624 -19.47 -11.82 46.19
C GLU A 624 -17.94 -11.59 46.27
N HIS A 625 -17.35 -10.82 45.34
CA HIS A 625 -15.89 -10.74 45.15
C HIS A 625 -15.25 -9.34 45.30
N LYS A 626 -16.01 -8.27 45.58
CA LYS A 626 -15.48 -6.93 45.83
C LYS A 626 -14.82 -6.85 47.20
N VAL A 627 -13.62 -6.29 47.29
CA VAL A 627 -12.96 -6.05 48.59
C VAL A 627 -13.75 -4.96 49.33
N THR A 628 -14.47 -5.35 50.38
CA THR A 628 -15.05 -4.40 51.33
C THR A 628 -13.91 -3.65 52.04
N PRO A 629 -13.93 -2.31 52.07
CA PRO A 629 -13.01 -1.57 52.92
C PRO A 629 -13.38 -1.88 54.37
N VAL A 630 -12.48 -2.54 55.10
CA VAL A 630 -12.67 -2.79 56.53
C VAL A 630 -12.87 -1.45 57.22
N SER A 631 -14.08 -1.20 57.71
CA SER A 631 -14.35 -0.14 58.66
C SER A 631 -13.55 -0.45 59.91
N CYS A 632 -12.55 0.38 60.20
CA CYS A 632 -11.88 0.34 61.50
C CYS A 632 -12.90 0.78 62.54
N ASP A 633 -13.54 -0.18 63.21
CA ASP A 633 -14.30 0.11 64.42
C ASP A 633 -13.35 0.75 65.44
N ASP A 634 -13.78 1.86 66.02
CA ASP A 634 -13.06 2.51 67.10
C ASP A 634 -13.06 1.60 68.33
N ASN A 635 -11.97 0.86 68.59
CA ASN A 635 -11.17 1.03 69.82
C ASN A 635 -9.91 0.11 69.90
N GLU A 636 -8.96 0.57 70.74
CA GLU A 636 -7.78 -0.13 71.29
C GLU A 636 -6.53 -0.42 70.41
N SER A 637 -5.37 -0.27 71.06
CA SER A 637 -4.04 -0.80 70.68
C SER A 637 -3.26 -0.18 69.50
N ILE A 638 -2.95 1.12 69.57
CA ILE A 638 -1.84 1.70 68.80
C ILE A 638 -0.49 1.07 69.23
N LYS A 639 0.14 0.26 68.36
CA LYS A 639 1.61 0.19 68.17
C LYS A 639 2.04 -0.66 66.96
N ASN A 640 3.04 -0.16 66.23
CA ASN A 640 3.95 -0.86 65.31
C ASN A 640 3.38 -1.54 64.04
N SER A 641 3.14 -0.77 62.97
CA SER A 641 3.32 -1.26 61.57
C SER A 641 3.34 -0.12 60.53
N SER A 642 4.45 0.64 60.47
CA SER A 642 4.66 1.68 59.44
C SER A 642 5.03 1.09 58.07
N ASN A 643 4.07 0.47 57.36
CA ASN A 643 4.23 0.06 55.96
C ASN A 643 2.89 -0.21 55.24
N TYR A 644 2.10 0.83 55.02
CA TYR A 644 0.95 0.77 54.09
C TYR A 644 1.44 0.70 52.63
N HIS A 645 1.83 -0.50 52.20
CA HIS A 645 2.13 -0.79 50.81
C HIS A 645 0.85 -0.66 49.97
N VAL A 646 0.68 0.48 49.31
CA VAL A 646 -0.42 0.72 48.34
C VAL A 646 -0.42 -0.41 47.32
N SER A 647 -1.55 -1.09 47.15
CA SER A 647 -1.66 -2.27 46.28
C SER A 647 -1.25 -1.95 44.83
N PRO A 648 -0.74 -2.93 44.07
CA PRO A 648 -0.40 -2.72 42.66
C PRO A 648 -1.59 -2.17 41.87
N PHE A 649 -2.79 -2.70 42.12
CA PHE A 649 -4.05 -2.19 41.56
C PHE A 649 -4.29 -0.72 41.90
N LYS A 650 -4.20 -0.30 43.17
CA LYS A 650 -4.39 1.11 43.56
C LYS A 650 -3.34 2.05 42.94
N ARG A 651 -2.08 1.61 42.79
CA ARG A 651 -1.04 2.36 42.07
C ARG A 651 -1.38 2.51 40.59
N ILE A 652 -1.65 1.41 39.90
CA ILE A 652 -2.01 1.39 38.48
C ILE A 652 -3.27 2.23 38.21
N ALA A 653 -4.33 2.06 39.02
CA ALA A 653 -5.56 2.85 38.90
C ALA A 653 -5.30 4.35 39.11
N SER A 654 -4.47 4.75 40.08
CA SER A 654 -4.12 6.16 40.30
C SER A 654 -3.32 6.78 39.14
N GLN A 655 -2.53 5.98 38.42
CA GLN A 655 -1.80 6.38 37.21
C GLN A 655 -2.69 6.38 35.95
N ILE A 656 -3.83 5.67 35.97
CA ILE A 656 -4.82 5.63 34.88
C ILE A 656 -5.78 6.84 34.90
N ASN A 657 -5.59 7.80 35.82
CA ASN A 657 -6.21 9.13 35.82
C ASN A 657 -5.71 10.03 34.67
N PHE A 658 -5.74 9.53 33.43
CA PHE A 658 -5.42 10.29 32.23
C PHE A 658 -6.42 11.42 32.00
N ASP A 659 -5.91 12.59 31.63
CA ASP A 659 -6.72 13.67 31.06
C ASP A 659 -7.35 13.20 29.75
N LEU A 660 -8.62 12.80 29.83
CA LEU A 660 -9.43 12.31 28.73
C LEU A 660 -10.78 13.00 28.76
N GLN A 661 -10.83 14.20 28.16
CA GLN A 661 -12.09 14.65 27.59
C GLN A 661 -12.54 13.60 26.57
N SER A 662 -13.72 13.05 26.77
CA SER A 662 -14.35 12.17 25.79
C SER A 662 -14.58 12.96 24.50
N PRO A 663 -14.44 12.34 23.31
CA PRO A 663 -14.88 12.97 22.06
C PRO A 663 -16.36 13.38 22.11
N ASP A 664 -17.20 12.64 22.86
CA ASP A 664 -18.59 13.01 23.09
C ASP A 664 -18.75 14.22 24.05
N THR A 665 -17.73 14.63 24.81
CA THR A 665 -17.85 15.81 25.70
C THR A 665 -17.55 17.14 25.03
N GLU A 666 -16.72 17.18 23.98
CA GLU A 666 -16.42 18.45 23.28
C GLU A 666 -17.60 18.95 22.43
N ASP A 667 -18.31 18.05 21.72
CA ASP A 667 -19.48 18.41 20.88
C ASP A 667 -20.80 18.64 21.64
N LEU A 668 -20.76 18.70 22.98
CA LEU A 668 -21.94 18.81 23.85
C LEU A 668 -22.01 20.08 24.70
N TYR A 669 -21.11 21.05 24.48
CA TYR A 669 -21.28 22.40 25.04
C TYR A 669 -22.47 23.11 24.41
N THR A 670 -23.51 23.41 25.20
CA THR A 670 -24.50 24.43 24.79
C THR A 670 -23.84 25.81 24.75
N PRO A 671 -24.30 26.77 23.91
CA PRO A 671 -23.55 28.01 23.62
C PRO A 671 -23.26 28.95 24.81
N GLU A 672 -23.78 28.67 26.00
CA GLU A 672 -23.86 29.59 27.16
C GLU A 672 -23.07 29.10 28.39
N SER A 673 -21.98 28.35 28.20
CA SER A 673 -21.01 28.10 29.28
C SER A 673 -20.39 29.44 29.75
N PRO A 674 -20.30 29.73 31.07
CA PRO A 674 -19.77 31.00 31.57
C PRO A 674 -18.35 31.32 31.06
N LYS A 675 -18.13 32.58 30.64
CA LYS A 675 -16.87 33.03 30.02
C LYS A 675 -15.63 32.86 30.90
N SER A 676 -15.80 32.84 32.23
CA SER A 676 -14.72 32.59 33.20
C SER A 676 -14.03 31.23 32.98
N LEU A 677 -14.80 30.15 32.80
CA LEU A 677 -14.28 28.80 32.59
C LEU A 677 -13.46 28.68 31.29
N ARG A 678 -13.91 29.35 30.22
CA ARG A 678 -13.20 29.36 28.92
C ARG A 678 -11.86 30.12 28.95
N ASN A 679 -11.69 31.07 29.87
CA ASN A 679 -10.44 31.82 30.01
C ASN A 679 -9.41 31.08 30.87
N LEU A 680 -9.87 30.38 31.93
CA LEU A 680 -8.98 29.68 32.87
C LEU A 680 -8.21 28.54 32.17
N ILE A 681 -8.89 27.77 31.31
CA ILE A 681 -8.28 26.70 30.49
C ILE A 681 -7.31 27.27 29.43
N LYS A 682 -7.53 28.50 28.95
CA LYS A 682 -6.63 29.16 27.98
C LYS A 682 -5.36 29.75 28.60
N LEU A 683 -5.30 29.86 29.93
CA LEU A 683 -4.13 30.39 30.64
C LEU A 683 -3.09 29.31 30.99
N SER A 684 -3.52 28.07 31.29
CA SER A 684 -2.57 26.96 31.54
C SER A 684 -1.82 26.52 30.29
N ALA A 685 -2.40 26.70 29.09
CA ALA A 685 -1.82 26.30 27.81
C ALA A 685 -0.82 27.33 27.20
N LYS A 686 -0.28 28.25 28.01
CA LYS A 686 0.61 29.33 27.53
C LYS A 686 1.88 29.57 28.37
N GLY A 687 2.13 28.74 29.39
CA GLY A 687 3.44 28.66 30.05
C GLY A 687 4.28 27.53 29.44
N ILE A 688 5.61 27.64 29.62
CA ILE A 688 6.64 26.67 29.20
C ILE A 688 6.85 26.62 27.67
N GLN A 689 7.79 27.45 27.23
CA GLN A 689 8.60 27.25 26.03
C GLN A 689 10.02 27.78 26.33
N GLU A 690 11.04 27.20 25.69
CA GLU A 690 12.48 27.53 25.80
C GLU A 690 13.27 26.87 26.97
N GLU A 691 14.57 26.64 26.71
CA GLU A 691 15.59 25.89 27.48
C GLU A 691 15.34 24.35 27.64
N THR A 692 16.32 23.44 27.53
CA THR A 692 17.78 23.53 27.32
C THR A 692 18.35 22.40 26.41
N ASP A 693 19.68 22.37 26.22
CA ASP A 693 20.42 21.62 25.18
C ASP A 693 20.88 20.16 25.49
N MET A 694 21.24 19.46 24.40
CA MET A 694 22.31 18.45 24.25
C MET A 694 22.60 17.43 25.39
N ILE A 695 22.12 16.18 25.24
CA ILE A 695 22.85 14.98 25.71
C ILE A 695 22.82 13.89 24.62
N ASN A 696 23.99 13.29 24.34
CA ASN A 696 24.16 12.07 23.55
C ASN A 696 24.40 10.88 24.50
N SER A 697 23.64 9.79 24.34
CA SER A 697 24.09 8.45 24.72
C SER A 697 23.28 7.38 23.98
N GLU A 698 23.97 6.37 23.45
CA GLU A 698 23.35 5.18 22.88
C GLU A 698 22.83 4.28 24.00
N ASP A 699 21.62 3.72 23.87
CA ASP A 699 21.20 2.64 24.77
C ASP A 699 20.27 1.63 24.08
N GLN A 700 20.37 0.36 24.47
CA GLN A 700 19.88 -0.76 23.66
C GLN A 700 18.44 -1.16 24.03
N GLN A 701 17.50 -0.97 23.09
CA GLN A 701 16.09 -1.31 23.26
C GLN A 701 15.88 -2.83 23.38
N GLN A 702 15.79 -3.34 24.61
CA GLN A 702 15.51 -4.75 24.90
C GLN A 702 14.01 -5.07 24.72
N PHE A 703 13.59 -5.32 23.48
CA PHE A 703 12.21 -5.66 23.14
C PHE A 703 11.74 -6.97 23.81
N ILE A 704 10.74 -6.87 24.68
CA ILE A 704 10.07 -8.03 25.28
C ILE A 704 9.22 -8.75 24.22
N VAL A 705 9.46 -10.05 24.06
CA VAL A 705 8.68 -10.93 23.19
C VAL A 705 7.54 -11.54 24.01
N PHE A 706 6.31 -11.54 23.47
CA PHE A 706 5.18 -12.26 24.07
C PHE A 706 5.56 -13.74 24.30
N PRO A 707 5.34 -14.32 25.49
CA PRO A 707 5.62 -15.73 25.76
C PRO A 707 4.91 -16.64 24.76
N GLU A 708 5.66 -17.48 24.04
CA GLU A 708 5.07 -18.49 23.17
C GLU A 708 4.37 -19.55 24.03
N SER A 709 3.07 -19.79 23.80
CA SER A 709 2.30 -20.79 24.52
C SER A 709 2.90 -22.17 24.29
N LYS A 710 3.54 -22.75 25.31
CA LYS A 710 4.08 -24.12 25.25
C LYS A 710 2.93 -25.09 24.97
N GLY A 711 3.00 -25.79 23.84
CA GLY A 711 2.13 -26.93 23.59
C GLY A 711 2.51 -28.09 24.49
N GLU A 712 1.51 -28.76 25.04
CA GLU A 712 1.70 -30.09 25.65
C GLU A 712 2.19 -31.06 24.56
N MET A 713 3.21 -31.87 24.87
CA MET A 713 3.65 -32.99 24.03
C MET A 713 3.08 -34.29 24.59
N ASP A 714 2.50 -35.12 23.72
CA ASP A 714 2.08 -36.47 24.08
C ASP A 714 3.27 -37.33 24.49
N SER A 715 3.11 -38.12 25.54
CA SER A 715 4.07 -39.12 25.99
C SER A 715 4.08 -40.34 25.06
N ASN A 716 5.24 -40.72 24.56
CA ASN A 716 5.56 -42.08 24.11
C ASN A 716 6.99 -42.44 24.54
N GLU A 717 7.22 -43.71 24.80
CA GLU A 717 8.45 -44.24 25.39
C GLU A 717 9.44 -44.80 24.32
N ASP A 718 10.66 -45.12 24.77
CA ASP A 718 11.78 -45.73 24.03
C ASP A 718 12.40 -44.90 22.87
N ASP A 719 13.68 -45.05 22.50
CA ASP A 719 14.68 -46.09 22.83
C ASP A 719 16.09 -45.49 23.13
N THR A 720 16.98 -46.36 23.59
CA THR A 720 18.28 -46.26 24.27
C THR A 720 19.51 -45.59 23.59
N LYS A 721 20.51 -45.29 24.46
CA LYS A 721 22.00 -45.24 24.28
C LYS A 721 22.77 -43.91 24.15
N ASN A 722 23.32 -43.49 25.32
CA ASN A 722 24.76 -43.45 25.65
C ASN A 722 25.76 -42.39 25.11
N ILE A 723 26.55 -41.86 26.06
CA ILE A 723 28.00 -41.46 25.97
C ILE A 723 28.29 -40.16 25.17
N SER A 724 29.14 -39.19 25.59
CA SER A 724 30.08 -39.10 26.74
C SER A 724 30.30 -37.67 27.28
N SER A 725 30.63 -37.66 28.58
CA SER A 725 31.17 -36.63 29.49
C SER A 725 32.23 -35.61 29.02
N SER A 726 32.14 -34.38 29.54
CA SER A 726 33.22 -33.65 30.28
C SER A 726 32.57 -32.46 31.03
N LYS A 727 32.51 -32.48 32.37
CA LYS A 727 33.52 -31.97 33.31
C LYS A 727 33.92 -30.51 33.05
N GLU A 728 33.33 -29.56 33.75
CA GLU A 728 33.58 -29.17 35.16
C GLU A 728 34.86 -28.33 35.33
N ASN A 729 34.67 -27.10 35.79
CA ASN A 729 35.62 -26.42 36.68
C ASN A 729 34.80 -25.49 37.58
N SER A 730 34.88 -25.70 38.89
CA SER A 730 34.14 -24.96 39.92
C SER A 730 35.10 -24.15 40.77
N ILE A 731 34.59 -23.06 41.36
CA ILE A 731 35.01 -22.49 42.65
C ILE A 731 33.87 -21.59 43.15
N VAL A 732 33.71 -21.48 44.47
CA VAL A 732 32.52 -20.94 45.14
C VAL A 732 32.87 -19.69 45.95
N ILE A 733 32.04 -18.64 45.86
CA ILE A 733 31.91 -17.62 46.92
C ILE A 733 30.43 -17.28 47.13
N GLU A 734 29.93 -17.70 48.30
CA GLU A 734 28.92 -17.13 49.22
C GLU A 734 27.59 -16.51 48.75
N SER A 735 26.58 -16.67 49.63
CA SER A 735 25.18 -16.29 49.43
C SER A 735 24.88 -14.84 49.83
N GLY A 736 24.15 -14.08 49.00
CA GLY A 736 23.70 -12.72 49.29
C GLY A 736 22.27 -12.43 48.79
N ASN A 737 21.49 -11.70 49.58
CA ASN A 737 20.04 -11.48 49.41
C ASN A 737 19.59 -10.92 48.03
N GLY A 738 18.59 -11.58 47.45
CA GLY A 738 17.39 -10.98 46.84
C GLY A 738 17.55 -9.73 45.95
N MET A 739 17.71 -9.95 44.64
CA MET A 739 17.56 -8.89 43.62
C MET A 739 16.16 -8.25 43.67
N ARG A 740 16.12 -6.92 43.76
CA ARG A 740 14.89 -6.12 43.67
C ARG A 740 14.41 -5.98 42.22
N THR A 741 13.12 -5.73 42.07
CA THR A 741 12.44 -5.44 40.79
C THR A 741 13.01 -4.20 40.09
N GLY A 742 13.01 -4.22 38.76
CA GLY A 742 13.55 -3.15 37.91
C GLY A 742 12.87 -1.78 38.08
N GLN A 743 13.58 -0.75 37.61
CA GLN A 743 13.20 0.66 37.76
C GLN A 743 11.92 1.00 36.96
N PHE A 744 10.98 1.69 37.62
CA PHE A 744 9.86 2.36 36.96
C PHE A 744 10.23 3.82 36.66
N LEU A 745 9.68 4.36 35.57
CA LEU A 745 9.88 5.76 35.16
C LEU A 745 9.34 6.75 36.18
N ASP A 746 10.13 7.77 36.47
CA ASP A 746 9.71 8.89 37.32
C ASP A 746 8.57 9.66 36.63
N THR A 747 7.47 9.83 37.37
CA THR A 747 6.18 10.34 36.88
C THR A 747 5.66 11.49 37.73
N TYR A 748 6.50 12.09 38.59
CA TYR A 748 6.09 13.06 39.61
C TYR A 748 5.62 14.43 39.10
N SER A 749 5.60 14.68 37.79
CA SER A 749 5.39 16.02 37.21
C SER A 749 4.25 16.13 36.19
N MET A 750 3.05 15.60 36.51
CA MET A 750 1.76 16.07 35.95
C MET A 750 0.57 15.60 36.82
N CYS A 751 -0.03 16.49 37.62
CA CYS A 751 -1.24 16.19 38.43
C CYS A 751 -2.02 17.47 38.78
N ASN A 752 -3.34 17.51 38.47
CA ASN A 752 -4.42 18.04 39.34
C ASN A 752 -5.79 18.14 38.60
N SER A 753 -6.89 18.04 39.36
CA SER A 753 -8.33 18.12 38.98
C SER A 753 -9.07 16.77 38.79
N PRO A 754 -10.42 16.72 39.01
CA PRO A 754 -11.04 15.51 39.56
C PRO A 754 -12.25 14.97 38.77
N SER A 755 -12.04 13.92 37.96
CA SER A 755 -13.16 13.21 37.29
C SER A 755 -12.81 11.80 36.81
N ALA A 756 -12.33 10.92 37.71
CA ALA A 756 -11.85 9.56 37.34
C ALA A 756 -12.45 8.39 38.14
N ASN A 757 -13.13 8.64 39.28
CA ASN A 757 -13.85 7.58 40.01
C ASN A 757 -15.29 7.47 39.48
N TYR A 758 -15.54 6.55 38.54
CA TYR A 758 -16.90 6.32 38.02
C TYR A 758 -17.83 5.71 39.06
N TYR A 759 -17.36 4.70 39.81
CA TYR A 759 -17.88 4.38 41.13
C TYR A 759 -16.91 4.92 42.18
N LYS A 760 -17.41 5.59 43.22
CA LYS A 760 -16.65 5.68 44.48
C LYS A 760 -16.62 4.30 45.15
N PRO A 761 -15.64 3.99 46.01
CA PRO A 761 -15.64 2.75 46.81
C PRO A 761 -16.95 2.53 47.60
N THR A 762 -17.60 3.64 48.01
CA THR A 762 -18.85 3.73 48.76
C THR A 762 -20.11 3.89 47.90
N GLU A 763 -20.02 3.76 46.57
CA GLU A 763 -21.19 3.75 45.69
C GLU A 763 -21.49 2.31 45.27
N GLU A 764 -22.70 1.86 45.57
CA GLU A 764 -23.24 0.59 45.09
C GLU A 764 -23.80 0.75 43.65
N PRO A 765 -23.84 -0.32 42.84
CA PRO A 765 -24.51 -0.29 41.54
C PRO A 765 -26.02 -0.03 41.69
N GLU A 766 -26.60 0.89 40.90
CA GLU A 766 -28.05 1.02 40.85
C GLU A 766 -28.66 -0.26 40.24
N PRO A 767 -29.66 -0.89 40.87
CA PRO A 767 -30.37 -2.02 40.29
C PRO A 767 -30.96 -1.70 38.91
N TRP A 768 -31.02 -2.69 38.03
CA TRP A 768 -31.50 -2.51 36.66
C TRP A 768 -32.93 -1.94 36.63
N GLU A 769 -33.84 -2.45 37.47
CA GLU A 769 -35.22 -1.96 37.57
C GLU A 769 -35.29 -0.45 37.88
N LEU A 770 -34.41 0.04 38.77
CA LEU A 770 -34.31 1.45 39.12
C LEU A 770 -33.75 2.28 37.96
N THR A 771 -32.75 1.75 37.24
CA THR A 771 -32.19 2.39 36.04
C THR A 771 -33.25 2.51 34.93
N GLN A 772 -34.01 1.43 34.67
CA GLN A 772 -35.12 1.44 33.72
C GLN A 772 -36.19 2.46 34.12
N LEU A 773 -36.64 2.43 35.39
CA LEU A 773 -37.64 3.35 35.91
C LEU A 773 -37.18 4.82 35.80
N ASN A 774 -35.91 5.10 36.10
CA ASN A 774 -35.30 6.43 35.97
C ASN A 774 -35.30 6.92 34.51
N ILE A 775 -35.01 6.03 33.54
CA ILE A 775 -35.08 6.33 32.11
C ILE A 775 -36.54 6.62 31.68
N GLU A 776 -37.47 5.71 31.97
CA GLU A 776 -38.88 5.83 31.58
C GLU A 776 -39.57 7.06 32.17
N ALA A 777 -39.39 7.30 33.48
CA ALA A 777 -39.93 8.47 34.15
C ALA A 777 -39.35 9.78 33.59
N SER A 778 -38.07 9.79 33.20
CA SER A 778 -37.43 10.98 32.65
C SER A 778 -37.92 11.33 31.24
N ILE A 779 -38.07 10.35 30.34
CA ILE A 779 -38.64 10.61 29.00
C ILE A 779 -40.12 10.96 29.09
N MET A 780 -40.91 10.29 29.94
CA MET A 780 -42.33 10.63 30.14
C MET A 780 -42.52 12.03 30.74
N CYS A 781 -41.65 12.45 31.67
CA CYS A 781 -41.62 13.82 32.18
C CYS A 781 -41.33 14.84 31.08
N LEU A 782 -40.29 14.61 30.26
CA LEU A 782 -39.92 15.49 29.15
C LEU A 782 -41.05 15.63 28.12
N VAL A 783 -41.67 14.51 27.74
CA VAL A 783 -42.81 14.47 26.81
C VAL A 783 -44.05 15.16 27.40
N SER A 784 -44.27 15.06 28.71
CA SER A 784 -45.35 15.78 29.40
C SER A 784 -45.16 17.30 29.32
N LYS A 785 -43.94 17.80 29.60
CA LYS A 785 -43.62 19.23 29.45
C LYS A 785 -43.79 19.72 28.01
N VAL A 786 -43.34 18.95 27.00
CA VAL A 786 -43.51 19.33 25.59
C VAL A 786 -44.98 19.29 25.16
N LYS A 787 -45.79 18.34 25.64
CA LYS A 787 -47.25 18.36 25.41
C LYS A 787 -47.90 19.62 26.00
N PHE A 788 -47.41 20.11 27.14
CA PHE A 788 -47.87 21.36 27.75
C PHE A 788 -47.49 22.59 26.91
N LEU A 789 -46.21 22.74 26.54
CA LEU A 789 -45.74 23.84 25.68
C LEU A 789 -46.46 23.87 24.32
N CYS A 790 -46.79 22.71 23.76
CA CYS A 790 -47.54 22.57 22.52
C CYS A 790 -49.07 22.75 22.69
N GLY A 791 -49.59 23.02 23.89
CA GLY A 791 -51.02 23.21 24.16
C GLY A 791 -51.89 21.95 24.03
N ARG A 792 -51.28 20.74 24.04
CA ARG A 792 -51.96 19.45 23.79
C ARG A 792 -52.22 18.65 25.08
N CYS A 793 -52.57 19.33 26.16
CA CYS A 793 -52.75 18.71 27.48
C CYS A 793 -54.13 18.09 27.70
N ASN A 794 -54.26 16.79 27.41
CA ASN A 794 -55.36 15.96 27.92
C ASN A 794 -55.14 15.52 29.40
N SER A 795 -54.61 16.41 30.25
CA SER A 795 -54.41 16.13 31.67
C SER A 795 -55.71 16.36 32.46
N PRO A 796 -56.19 15.39 33.27
CA PRO A 796 -57.39 15.59 34.10
C PRO A 796 -57.30 16.80 35.04
N ALA A 797 -56.10 17.13 35.53
CA ALA A 797 -55.86 18.15 36.54
C ALA A 797 -56.09 19.61 36.08
N VAL A 798 -56.17 19.87 34.77
CA VAL A 798 -56.26 21.23 34.22
C VAL A 798 -57.71 21.68 33.97
N ARG A 799 -58.71 20.84 34.26
CA ARG A 799 -60.13 21.07 33.89
C ARG A 799 -60.89 22.09 34.77
N LEU A 800 -60.19 22.98 35.47
CA LEU A 800 -60.78 23.96 36.40
C LEU A 800 -60.22 25.39 36.21
N ARG A 801 -60.59 26.06 35.09
CA ARG A 801 -60.70 27.54 35.02
C ARG A 801 -61.30 28.15 33.74
N SER A 802 -61.43 27.40 32.64
CA SER A 802 -61.93 27.94 31.37
C SER A 802 -63.47 28.08 31.29
N GLN A 803 -64.04 28.95 32.13
CA GLN A 803 -65.41 29.46 31.98
C GLN A 803 -65.54 30.91 32.49
N ARG A 804 -65.32 31.90 31.61
CA ARG A 804 -66.22 33.07 31.48
C ARG A 804 -65.88 33.96 30.26
N CYS A 805 -66.91 34.70 29.84
CA CYS A 805 -66.93 35.81 28.87
C CYS A 805 -66.67 35.50 27.39
N ARG A 806 -67.62 35.94 26.55
CA ARG A 806 -67.59 35.98 25.08
C ARG A 806 -67.66 37.45 24.62
N SER A 807 -67.17 37.72 23.40
CA SER A 807 -67.64 38.78 22.48
C SER A 807 -67.40 40.27 22.85
N PHE A 808 -66.75 41.05 21.98
CA PHE A 808 -67.46 41.86 20.96
C PHE A 808 -66.56 42.51 19.86
N ARG A 809 -67.01 42.39 18.61
CA ARG A 809 -66.83 43.23 17.38
C ARG A 809 -65.56 44.07 17.10
N SER A 810 -65.11 43.99 15.83
CA SER A 810 -65.46 45.03 14.82
C SER A 810 -65.53 44.42 13.39
N ASN A 811 -65.96 45.19 12.38
CA ASN A 811 -66.36 44.72 11.03
C ASN A 811 -65.17 44.71 10.03
N VAL A 812 -65.20 44.18 8.78
CA VAL A 812 -65.99 44.63 7.60
C VAL A 812 -65.92 43.60 6.42
N THR A 813 -67.10 43.35 5.79
CA THR A 813 -67.44 42.74 4.46
C THR A 813 -66.81 41.43 3.89
N SER A 814 -67.70 40.72 3.16
CA SER A 814 -67.61 39.44 2.43
C SER A 814 -67.13 39.62 0.95
N PRO A 815 -67.20 38.65 -0.04
CA PRO A 815 -68.03 37.43 -0.09
C PRO A 815 -67.47 36.11 -0.74
N ASN A 816 -68.26 35.03 -0.58
CA ASN A 816 -68.42 33.83 -1.45
C ASN A 816 -67.30 32.75 -1.49
N GLN A 817 -67.59 31.43 -1.60
CA GLN A 817 -68.88 30.70 -1.71
C GLN A 817 -68.76 29.17 -1.34
N VAL A 818 -69.84 28.57 -0.76
CA VAL A 818 -70.45 27.23 -1.07
C VAL A 818 -69.58 25.93 -0.97
N THR A 819 -69.96 24.77 -0.37
CA THR A 819 -71.12 24.29 0.46
C THR A 819 -70.80 22.95 1.18
N ASN A 820 -71.55 22.65 2.28
CA ASN A 820 -72.10 21.36 2.81
C ASN A 820 -71.29 20.04 2.67
N GLY A 821 -71.19 19.13 3.68
CA GLY A 821 -71.82 18.97 5.01
C GLY A 821 -71.04 17.96 5.90
N HIS A 822 -71.58 17.14 6.82
CA HIS A 822 -72.96 16.99 7.31
C HIS A 822 -73.04 16.51 8.80
N GLN A 823 -73.76 15.43 9.17
CA GLN A 823 -74.22 15.07 10.55
C GLN A 823 -74.79 13.60 10.64
N PRO A 824 -75.36 13.02 11.74
CA PRO A 824 -75.26 13.23 13.22
C PRO A 824 -75.42 11.95 14.17
N VAL A 825 -75.47 12.16 15.52
CA VAL A 825 -76.10 11.39 16.69
C VAL A 825 -75.65 9.94 17.12
N SER A 826 -75.94 9.39 18.34
CA SER A 826 -76.67 9.80 19.60
C SER A 826 -76.40 8.91 20.87
N LEU A 827 -76.51 9.51 22.10
CA LEU A 827 -77.08 9.06 23.44
C LEU A 827 -76.69 7.68 24.08
N ASP A 828 -76.91 7.30 25.36
CA ASP A 828 -77.68 7.73 26.58
C ASP A 828 -77.09 7.00 27.87
N THR A 829 -77.57 6.95 29.15
CA THR A 829 -78.13 7.89 30.18
C THR A 829 -78.45 7.14 31.54
N ARG A 830 -78.72 7.85 32.66
CA ARG A 830 -79.10 7.41 34.08
C ARG A 830 -77.92 7.03 35.04
N MET A 831 -77.88 7.38 36.35
CA MET A 831 -78.81 7.46 37.53
C MET A 831 -78.95 6.13 38.31
N SER A 832 -78.98 6.06 39.67
CA SER A 832 -79.77 6.81 40.69
C SER A 832 -78.96 7.08 42.00
N GLN A 833 -79.17 8.13 42.82
CA GLN A 833 -80.33 8.52 43.69
C GLN A 833 -80.64 7.51 44.82
N LEU A 834 -80.89 7.86 46.10
CA LEU A 834 -81.06 9.17 46.81
C LEU A 834 -79.85 9.44 47.77
N VAL A 835 -79.83 10.09 48.97
CA VAL A 835 -80.75 10.73 49.96
C VAL A 835 -79.89 11.76 50.80
N ASP A 836 -80.28 12.63 51.75
CA ASP A 836 -81.48 12.89 52.59
C ASP A 836 -81.73 14.41 52.92
N SER A 837 -81.64 14.88 54.19
CA SER A 837 -82.29 16.10 54.73
C SER A 837 -81.38 17.26 55.19
N ASN A 838 -81.98 18.46 55.39
CA ASN A 838 -81.35 19.73 55.81
C ASN A 838 -82.15 20.41 56.95
N LEU A 839 -81.50 21.25 57.78
CA LEU A 839 -81.79 22.71 57.85
C LEU A 839 -80.72 23.50 58.63
N ASP A 840 -80.66 24.82 58.38
CA ASP A 840 -79.58 25.74 58.80
C ASP A 840 -79.52 26.13 60.29
N ASN A 841 -78.30 26.40 60.76
CA ASN A 841 -77.97 27.74 61.28
C ASN A 841 -76.46 28.06 61.17
N GLY A 842 -76.12 29.35 61.13
CA GLY A 842 -74.81 29.82 60.63
C GLY A 842 -73.73 30.18 61.66
N SER A 843 -72.73 30.94 61.18
CA SER A 843 -71.56 31.49 61.90
C SER A 843 -70.37 30.56 62.15
N GLN A 844 -69.56 30.43 61.10
CA GLN A 844 -68.09 30.24 61.07
C GLN A 844 -67.38 29.93 62.40
N THR A 845 -66.87 28.69 62.52
CA THR A 845 -65.71 28.38 63.36
C THR A 845 -64.53 27.97 62.48
N ILE A 846 -63.38 28.59 62.70
CA ILE A 846 -62.13 28.24 62.02
C ILE A 846 -61.43 27.17 62.86
N ASN A 847 -61.23 25.97 62.32
CA ASN A 847 -60.00 25.25 62.60
C ASN A 847 -59.59 24.22 61.53
N THR A 848 -58.32 24.35 61.19
CA THR A 848 -57.41 23.40 60.53
C THR A 848 -57.86 21.94 60.38
N ASN A 849 -57.81 21.43 59.14
CA ASN A 849 -57.29 20.09 58.88
C ASN A 849 -56.54 20.06 57.55
N VAL A 850 -55.44 19.31 57.48
CA VAL A 850 -54.47 19.34 56.38
C VAL A 850 -54.62 18.10 55.50
N LEU A 851 -54.75 18.29 54.18
CA LEU A 851 -54.57 17.21 53.20
C LEU A 851 -53.12 17.17 52.66
N PRO A 852 -52.63 16.02 52.16
CA PRO A 852 -51.23 15.87 51.76
C PRO A 852 -50.86 16.72 50.54
N ARG A 853 -49.80 17.53 50.65
CA ARG A 853 -49.22 18.31 49.54
C ARG A 853 -48.36 17.43 48.61
N ASN A 854 -48.73 17.37 47.33
CA ASN A 854 -47.88 16.80 46.28
C ASN A 854 -46.84 17.82 45.79
N LYS A 855 -45.55 17.56 46.06
CA LYS A 855 -44.41 18.44 45.73
C LYS A 855 -44.14 18.65 44.21
N PHE A 856 -44.89 18.02 43.32
CA PHE A 856 -44.65 18.04 41.87
C PHE A 856 -45.32 19.21 41.11
N THR A 857 -46.21 19.98 41.75
CA THR A 857 -47.05 20.99 41.04
C THR A 857 -47.11 22.37 41.68
N GLU A 858 -46.49 22.61 42.84
CA GLU A 858 -46.41 23.97 43.41
C GLU A 858 -45.38 24.80 42.60
N GLY A 859 -45.82 25.97 42.10
CA GLY A 859 -44.98 26.95 41.38
C GLY A 859 -45.23 27.11 39.88
N LEU A 860 -46.09 26.28 39.26
CA LEU A 860 -46.22 26.18 37.81
C LEU A 860 -47.32 27.07 37.18
N ASP A 861 -47.28 28.39 37.41
CA ASP A 861 -48.17 29.35 36.72
C ASP A 861 -47.62 29.76 35.34
N PHE A 862 -47.65 28.79 34.42
CA PHE A 862 -46.97 28.84 33.11
C PHE A 862 -47.37 30.01 32.18
N ASN A 863 -48.46 30.73 32.45
CA ASN A 863 -48.92 31.84 31.60
C ASN A 863 -47.96 33.05 31.59
N LEU A 864 -47.01 33.11 32.53
CA LEU A 864 -45.96 34.12 32.61
C LEU A 864 -44.63 33.70 31.95
N MET A 865 -44.54 32.48 31.40
CA MET A 865 -43.23 31.86 31.13
C MET A 865 -42.59 32.27 29.80
N THR A 866 -41.49 33.01 29.87
CA THR A 866 -40.79 33.59 28.71
C THR A 866 -39.74 32.67 28.08
N ASP A 867 -39.10 31.77 28.85
CA ASP A 867 -38.05 30.84 28.43
C ASP A 867 -38.54 29.38 28.51
N TRP A 868 -38.70 28.72 27.36
CA TRP A 868 -39.04 27.30 27.28
C TRP A 868 -37.81 26.37 27.47
N PRO A 869 -36.62 26.68 26.91
CA PRO A 869 -35.38 25.96 27.23
C PRO A 869 -35.11 25.74 28.72
N THR A 870 -35.38 26.71 29.62
CA THR A 870 -35.18 26.51 31.08
C THR A 870 -36.00 25.36 31.66
N GLU A 871 -37.22 25.14 31.17
CA GLU A 871 -38.08 24.07 31.68
C GLU A 871 -37.76 22.68 31.14
N LEU A 872 -37.23 22.60 29.91
CA LEU A 872 -36.85 21.32 29.30
C LEU A 872 -35.48 20.84 29.81
N LYS A 873 -34.54 21.76 30.12
CA LYS A 873 -33.18 21.45 30.61
C LYS A 873 -33.17 20.45 31.79
N PRO A 874 -34.00 20.56 32.86
CA PRO A 874 -34.03 19.57 33.95
C PRO A 874 -34.41 18.16 33.53
N SER A 875 -35.46 17.99 32.72
CA SER A 875 -35.92 16.66 32.27
C SER A 875 -34.93 16.03 31.28
N MET A 876 -34.33 16.84 30.40
CA MET A 876 -33.23 16.41 29.53
C MET A 876 -31.99 15.96 30.32
N ARG A 877 -31.61 16.68 31.39
CA ARG A 877 -30.51 16.32 32.28
C ARG A 877 -30.77 14.97 32.96
N LYS A 878 -31.95 14.77 33.57
CA LYS A 878 -32.31 13.49 34.20
C LYS A 878 -32.28 12.32 33.22
N LEU A 879 -32.83 12.49 32.01
CA LEU A 879 -32.80 11.45 30.99
C LEU A 879 -31.36 11.11 30.57
N ARG A 880 -30.48 12.11 30.36
CA ARG A 880 -29.06 11.85 30.13
C ARG A 880 -28.42 11.10 31.30
N GLN A 881 -28.61 11.54 32.54
CA GLN A 881 -28.02 10.91 33.73
C GLN A 881 -28.44 9.44 33.88
N ALA A 882 -29.71 9.12 33.63
CA ALA A 882 -30.20 7.74 33.68
C ALA A 882 -29.61 6.86 32.55
N MET A 883 -29.43 7.41 31.34
CA MET A 883 -28.75 6.73 30.23
C MET A 883 -27.22 6.60 30.45
N ASP A 884 -26.61 7.55 31.16
CA ASP A 884 -25.21 7.48 31.60
C ASP A 884 -25.05 6.37 32.67
N GLY A 885 -26.03 6.22 33.56
CA GLY A 885 -26.14 5.10 34.51
C GLY A 885 -26.24 3.73 33.83
N LEU A 886 -27.13 3.58 32.83
CA LEU A 886 -27.17 2.35 32.03
C LEU A 886 -25.83 2.06 31.35
N LEU A 887 -25.19 3.05 30.71
CA LEU A 887 -23.88 2.85 30.08
C LEU A 887 -22.80 2.46 31.11
N LYS A 888 -22.90 2.92 32.36
CA LYS A 888 -22.03 2.52 33.48
C LYS A 888 -22.23 1.04 33.85
N THR A 889 -23.47 0.59 34.04
CA THR A 889 -23.81 -0.81 34.38
C THR A 889 -23.51 -1.77 33.23
N ALA A 890 -23.71 -1.34 31.98
CA ALA A 890 -23.32 -2.08 30.78
C ALA A 890 -21.80 -2.37 30.73
N ARG A 891 -21.00 -1.34 30.98
CA ARG A 891 -19.53 -1.41 31.05
C ARG A 891 -19.01 -2.29 32.20
N LEU A 892 -19.67 -2.23 33.34
CA LEU A 892 -19.39 -3.07 34.49
C LEU A 892 -19.61 -4.56 34.14
N THR A 893 -20.77 -4.87 33.54
CA THR A 893 -21.14 -6.21 33.07
C THR A 893 -20.13 -6.77 32.05
N HIS A 894 -19.77 -5.96 31.05
CA HIS A 894 -18.74 -6.30 30.06
C HIS A 894 -17.37 -6.60 30.69
N SER A 895 -16.97 -5.82 31.70
CA SER A 895 -15.68 -5.98 32.38
C SER A 895 -15.62 -7.24 33.24
N VAL A 896 -16.72 -7.59 33.92
CA VAL A 896 -16.85 -8.84 34.68
C VAL A 896 -16.66 -10.05 33.77
N PHE A 897 -17.40 -10.15 32.66
CA PHE A 897 -17.27 -11.28 31.74
C PHE A 897 -15.86 -11.39 31.13
N ARG A 898 -15.13 -10.27 31.00
CA ARG A 898 -13.74 -10.26 30.50
C ARG A 898 -12.69 -10.62 31.56
N VAL A 899 -12.94 -10.40 32.85
CA VAL A 899 -12.13 -10.98 33.95
C VAL A 899 -12.44 -12.47 34.15
N GLN A 900 -13.63 -12.92 33.72
CA GLN A 900 -14.00 -14.34 33.65
C GLN A 900 -13.44 -15.09 32.43
N GLU A 901 -12.91 -14.40 31.41
CA GLU A 901 -12.29 -15.05 30.23
C GLU A 901 -11.09 -15.92 30.63
N ASP A 902 -10.98 -17.12 30.06
CA ASP A 902 -9.80 -17.97 30.22
C ASP A 902 -8.54 -17.31 29.64
N LYS A 903 -7.40 -17.51 30.30
CA LYS A 903 -6.11 -16.94 29.89
C LYS A 903 -5.68 -17.37 28.49
N ARG A 904 -5.73 -18.68 28.18
CA ARG A 904 -5.32 -19.20 26.86
C ARG A 904 -6.22 -18.65 25.75
N SER A 905 -7.49 -18.39 26.07
CA SER A 905 -8.48 -17.78 25.17
C SER A 905 -8.23 -16.29 24.97
N ALA A 906 -8.10 -15.52 26.06
CA ALA A 906 -7.85 -14.08 26.03
C ALA A 906 -6.54 -13.71 25.32
N GLU A 907 -5.47 -14.49 25.52
CA GLU A 907 -4.20 -14.35 24.80
C GLU A 907 -4.38 -14.53 23.28
N ARG A 908 -5.17 -15.51 22.84
CA ARG A 908 -5.48 -15.74 21.41
C ARG A 908 -6.35 -14.61 20.85
N SER A 909 -7.41 -14.23 21.56
CA SER A 909 -8.28 -13.09 21.22
C SER A 909 -7.48 -11.80 21.01
N CYS A 910 -6.54 -11.52 21.91
CA CYS A 910 -5.62 -10.39 21.85
C CYS A 910 -4.70 -10.44 20.61
N ASN A 911 -4.01 -11.57 20.39
CA ASN A 911 -3.09 -11.72 19.27
C ASN A 911 -3.80 -11.62 17.89
N VAL A 912 -5.01 -12.19 17.77
CA VAL A 912 -5.82 -12.06 16.54
C VAL A 912 -6.29 -10.63 16.33
N ARG A 913 -6.75 -9.94 17.39
CA ARG A 913 -7.12 -8.52 17.34
C ARG A 913 -5.98 -7.67 16.80
N TYR A 914 -4.78 -7.79 17.38
CA TYR A 914 -3.61 -7.02 16.96
C TYR A 914 -3.21 -7.32 15.51
N ARG A 915 -3.13 -8.60 15.12
CA ARG A 915 -2.80 -8.99 13.73
C ARG A 915 -3.83 -8.47 12.73
N ARG A 916 -5.13 -8.54 13.05
CA ARG A 916 -6.21 -8.03 12.19
C ARG A 916 -6.16 -6.51 12.05
N HIS A 917 -5.91 -5.78 13.14
CA HIS A 917 -5.70 -4.33 13.10
C HIS A 917 -4.52 -3.94 12.18
N VAL A 918 -3.38 -4.64 12.26
CA VAL A 918 -2.24 -4.43 11.37
C VAL A 918 -2.62 -4.63 9.90
N CYS A 919 -3.22 -5.77 9.55
CA CYS A 919 -3.56 -6.08 8.15
C CYS A 919 -4.64 -5.14 7.59
N PHE A 920 -5.69 -4.85 8.39
CA PHE A 920 -6.75 -3.92 8.01
C PHE A 920 -6.24 -2.48 7.81
N SER A 921 -5.27 -2.03 8.62
CA SER A 921 -4.63 -0.72 8.44
C SER A 921 -3.98 -0.57 7.06
N GLN A 922 -3.23 -1.60 6.65
CA GLN A 922 -2.60 -1.64 5.33
C GLN A 922 -3.66 -1.68 4.20
N ALA A 923 -4.73 -2.45 4.39
CA ALA A 923 -5.82 -2.62 3.42
C ALA A 923 -6.64 -1.33 3.20
N LEU A 924 -7.12 -0.70 4.27
CA LEU A 924 -7.92 0.52 4.19
C LEU A 924 -7.10 1.69 3.62
N THR A 925 -5.83 1.80 4.01
CA THR A 925 -4.92 2.83 3.48
C THR A 925 -4.71 2.70 1.97
N ALA A 926 -4.61 1.46 1.45
CA ALA A 926 -4.56 1.21 0.01
C ALA A 926 -5.89 1.58 -0.66
N LEU A 927 -7.04 1.12 -0.13
CA LEU A 927 -8.36 1.41 -0.69
C LEU A 927 -8.66 2.92 -0.77
N VAL A 928 -8.42 3.67 0.31
CA VAL A 928 -8.60 5.12 0.35
C VAL A 928 -7.66 5.82 -0.63
N SER A 929 -6.41 5.34 -0.81
CA SER A 929 -5.51 5.87 -1.85
C SER A 929 -6.08 5.68 -3.26
N GLY A 930 -6.73 4.55 -3.54
CA GLY A 930 -7.41 4.30 -4.83
C GLY A 930 -8.64 5.18 -5.05
N LEU A 931 -9.49 5.34 -4.02
CA LEU A 931 -10.66 6.22 -4.06
C LEU A 931 -10.25 7.68 -4.30
N MET A 932 -9.27 8.18 -3.53
CA MET A 932 -8.78 9.55 -3.65
C MET A 932 -8.08 9.80 -4.99
N ALA A 933 -7.31 8.83 -5.52
CA ALA A 933 -6.77 8.91 -6.88
C ALA A 933 -7.88 9.08 -7.93
N LYS A 934 -8.94 8.27 -7.84
CA LYS A 934 -10.04 8.32 -8.81
C LYS A 934 -10.87 9.60 -8.72
N LEU A 935 -11.08 10.15 -7.52
CA LEU A 935 -11.86 11.36 -7.28
C LEU A 935 -11.11 12.65 -7.61
N TRP A 936 -9.78 12.71 -7.44
CA TRP A 936 -9.00 13.95 -7.62
C TRP A 936 -8.08 13.97 -8.85
N CYS A 937 -7.58 12.81 -9.28
CA CYS A 937 -6.53 12.72 -10.30
C CYS A 937 -7.08 12.40 -11.69
N GLN A 938 -8.38 12.15 -11.82
CA GLN A 938 -9.11 11.91 -13.07
C GLN A 938 -10.18 13.01 -13.26
N LYS A 939 -10.73 13.14 -14.47
CA LYS A 939 -11.91 14.00 -14.69
C LYS A 939 -13.16 13.33 -14.11
N PRO A 940 -14.11 14.06 -13.50
CA PRO A 940 -15.34 13.47 -12.97
C PRO A 940 -16.13 12.72 -14.06
N ASP A 941 -16.34 11.42 -13.86
CA ASP A 941 -17.10 10.55 -14.74
C ASP A 941 -18.54 10.39 -14.18
N PRO A 942 -19.57 10.91 -14.86
CA PRO A 942 -20.96 10.81 -14.39
C PRO A 942 -21.47 9.37 -14.25
N GLU A 943 -20.99 8.42 -15.07
CA GLU A 943 -21.35 7.00 -14.98
C GLU A 943 -20.82 6.40 -13.67
N PHE A 944 -19.56 6.72 -13.35
CA PHE A 944 -18.93 6.33 -12.08
C PHE A 944 -19.63 6.97 -10.87
N LEU A 945 -19.93 8.27 -10.91
CA LEU A 945 -20.59 8.96 -9.80
C LEU A 945 -22.03 8.47 -9.56
N HIS A 946 -22.79 8.18 -10.61
CA HIS A 946 -24.11 7.56 -10.49
C HIS A 946 -24.01 6.16 -9.87
N THR A 947 -23.09 5.32 -10.36
CA THR A 947 -22.81 3.98 -9.81
C THR A 947 -22.43 4.06 -8.32
N LEU A 948 -21.51 4.96 -7.97
CA LEU A 948 -21.01 5.20 -6.61
C LEU A 948 -22.15 5.55 -5.64
N SER A 949 -23.08 6.42 -6.07
CA SER A 949 -24.24 6.83 -5.28
C SER A 949 -25.36 5.78 -5.16
N SER A 950 -25.46 4.87 -6.13
CA SER A 950 -26.59 3.92 -6.25
C SER A 950 -26.29 2.52 -5.73
N ILE A 951 -25.08 1.99 -5.99
CA ILE A 951 -24.69 0.62 -5.59
C ILE A 951 -23.31 0.54 -4.90
N GLY A 952 -22.61 1.67 -4.76
CA GLY A 952 -21.25 1.73 -4.24
C GLY A 952 -20.18 1.48 -5.30
N CYS A 953 -18.94 1.25 -4.85
CA CYS A 953 -17.79 1.07 -5.74
C CYS A 953 -17.26 -0.37 -5.73
N LEU A 954 -16.90 -0.92 -6.88
CA LEU A 954 -16.18 -2.19 -6.99
C LEU A 954 -14.67 -1.97 -6.76
N ALA A 955 -14.05 -2.76 -5.88
CA ALA A 955 -12.61 -2.79 -5.67
C ALA A 955 -12.04 -4.19 -6.00
N SER A 956 -11.28 -4.28 -7.09
CA SER A 956 -10.67 -5.53 -7.57
C SER A 956 -9.25 -5.67 -7.03
N PHE A 957 -9.05 -6.61 -6.10
CA PHE A 957 -7.75 -7.00 -5.55
C PHE A 957 -7.22 -8.23 -6.27
N GLU A 958 -6.34 -8.01 -7.23
CA GLU A 958 -5.52 -9.05 -7.84
C GLU A 958 -4.35 -9.38 -6.91
N CYS A 959 -4.10 -10.68 -6.67
CA CYS A 959 -2.98 -11.12 -5.86
C CYS A 959 -2.20 -12.27 -6.51
N LEU A 960 -0.88 -12.27 -6.29
CA LEU A 960 0.07 -13.21 -6.88
C LEU A 960 0.81 -14.04 -5.81
N LEU A 961 0.20 -14.18 -4.63
CA LEU A 961 0.74 -14.99 -3.52
C LEU A 961 0.58 -16.48 -3.83
N SER A 962 1.52 -17.27 -3.32
CA SER A 962 1.49 -18.74 -3.49
C SER A 962 0.77 -19.40 -2.32
N TYR A 963 -0.14 -20.32 -2.60
CA TYR A 963 -0.77 -21.17 -1.58
C TYR A 963 0.20 -22.29 -1.12
N TYR A 964 1.43 -21.93 -0.74
CA TYR A 964 2.45 -22.83 -0.23
C TYR A 964 3.48 -22.14 0.66
N GLY A 965 3.93 -22.85 1.70
CA GLY A 965 4.90 -22.36 2.68
C GLY A 965 4.52 -21.01 3.29
N ASN A 966 5.52 -20.15 3.50
CA ASN A 966 5.37 -18.85 4.18
C ASN A 966 4.46 -17.82 3.46
N GLU A 967 3.87 -18.13 2.30
CA GLU A 967 2.90 -17.27 1.63
C GLU A 967 1.43 -17.66 1.90
N ILE A 968 1.15 -18.85 2.46
CA ILE A 968 -0.20 -19.24 2.89
C ILE A 968 -0.73 -18.27 3.97
N ASP A 969 0.09 -17.98 4.98
CA ASP A 969 -0.30 -17.10 6.08
C ASP A 969 -0.53 -15.66 5.61
N MET A 970 0.26 -15.22 4.63
CA MET A 970 0.11 -13.90 4.01
C MET A 970 -1.15 -13.82 3.15
N TRP A 971 -1.53 -14.92 2.50
CA TRP A 971 -2.78 -15.04 1.75
C TRP A 971 -4.00 -15.03 2.70
N GLY A 972 -3.93 -15.76 3.81
CA GLY A 972 -4.99 -15.79 4.82
C GLY A 972 -5.15 -14.45 5.56
N ASP A 973 -4.06 -13.73 5.80
CA ASP A 973 -4.13 -12.35 6.29
C ASP A 973 -4.77 -11.40 5.26
N MET A 974 -4.33 -11.49 3.99
CA MET A 974 -4.81 -10.65 2.88
C MET A 974 -6.30 -10.84 2.62
N ALA A 975 -6.79 -12.08 2.58
CA ALA A 975 -8.20 -12.38 2.32
C ALA A 975 -9.12 -11.78 3.38
N VAL A 976 -8.79 -11.95 4.67
CA VAL A 976 -9.55 -11.36 5.79
C VAL A 976 -9.49 -9.84 5.75
N ALA A 977 -8.32 -9.26 5.51
CA ALA A 977 -8.15 -7.80 5.48
C ALA A 977 -8.85 -7.13 4.28
N VAL A 978 -9.05 -7.84 3.17
CA VAL A 978 -9.84 -7.38 2.01
C VAL A 978 -11.34 -7.53 2.27
N GLU A 979 -11.78 -8.64 2.88
CA GLU A 979 -13.17 -8.86 3.29
C GLU A 979 -13.67 -7.77 4.25
N ASP A 980 -12.84 -7.43 5.25
CA ASP A 980 -13.14 -6.42 6.27
C ASP A 980 -13.45 -5.03 5.68
N LEU A 981 -12.98 -4.72 4.46
CA LEU A 981 -13.26 -3.45 3.77
C LEU A 981 -14.75 -3.27 3.43
N ALA A 982 -15.52 -4.37 3.31
CA ALA A 982 -16.96 -4.32 3.06
C ALA A 982 -17.77 -3.75 4.24
N THR A 983 -17.17 -3.71 5.45
CA THR A 983 -17.80 -3.18 6.67
C THR A 983 -17.74 -1.64 6.74
N VAL A 984 -16.83 -1.01 5.98
CA VAL A 984 -16.53 0.42 6.07
C VAL A 984 -17.53 1.24 5.24
N ASN A 985 -18.13 2.25 5.87
CA ASN A 985 -18.95 3.24 5.18
C ASN A 985 -18.06 4.40 4.67
N PHE A 986 -18.40 4.98 3.53
CA PHE A 986 -17.69 6.10 2.94
C PHE A 986 -18.66 7.24 2.65
N THR A 987 -18.28 8.46 3.01
CA THR A 987 -19.10 9.66 2.79
C THR A 987 -18.25 10.70 2.08
N LEU A 988 -18.72 11.21 0.95
CA LEU A 988 -18.07 12.33 0.26
C LEU A 988 -18.30 13.62 1.06
N LEU A 989 -17.33 14.54 1.03
CA LEU A 989 -17.42 15.82 1.73
C LEU A 989 -16.93 16.94 0.79
N PRO A 990 -17.71 17.99 0.48
CA PRO A 990 -17.22 19.10 -0.33
C PRO A 990 -16.05 19.78 0.38
N VAL A 991 -14.97 20.09 -0.34
CA VAL A 991 -13.79 20.78 0.24
C VAL A 991 -14.19 22.12 0.88
N SER A 992 -15.15 22.84 0.27
CA SER A 992 -15.73 24.07 0.84
C SER A 992 -16.45 23.90 2.19
N GLN A 993 -16.80 22.67 2.57
CA GLN A 993 -17.24 22.30 3.93
C GLN A 993 -16.07 21.79 4.78
N ALA A 994 -15.20 20.92 4.25
CA ALA A 994 -14.06 20.37 4.98
C ALA A 994 -13.16 21.45 5.58
N VAL A 995 -12.87 22.51 4.83
CA VAL A 995 -12.08 23.68 5.28
C VAL A 995 -12.74 24.42 6.45
N ARG A 996 -14.09 24.44 6.54
CA ARG A 996 -14.81 25.06 7.67
C ARG A 996 -14.72 24.23 8.94
N GLU A 997 -14.65 22.91 8.80
CA GLU A 997 -14.53 21.99 9.93
C GLU A 997 -13.09 21.85 10.43
N ASN A 998 -12.08 21.92 9.55
CA ASN A 998 -10.68 21.76 9.94
C ASN A 998 -9.69 22.48 8.98
N PRO A 999 -9.27 23.72 9.28
CA PRO A 999 -8.42 24.53 8.39
C PRO A 999 -6.96 24.06 8.19
N LYS A 1000 -6.53 22.93 8.78
CA LYS A 1000 -5.13 22.47 8.73
C LYS A 1000 -4.87 21.37 7.68
N ASP A 1001 -5.88 20.57 7.35
CA ASP A 1001 -5.76 19.34 6.55
C ASP A 1001 -6.77 19.32 5.38
N GLU A 1002 -6.86 20.42 4.64
CA GLU A 1002 -7.96 20.76 3.70
C GLU A 1002 -8.38 19.67 2.70
N ILE A 1003 -7.45 18.79 2.30
CA ILE A 1003 -7.61 17.79 1.23
C ILE A 1003 -7.45 16.35 1.76
N MET A 1004 -7.20 16.16 3.06
CA MET A 1004 -6.89 14.85 3.62
C MET A 1004 -8.14 14.12 4.14
N PRO A 1005 -8.31 12.81 3.87
CA PRO A 1005 -9.47 12.05 4.32
C PRO A 1005 -9.43 11.81 5.83
N ARG A 1006 -10.60 11.83 6.48
CA ARG A 1006 -10.75 11.69 7.93
C ARG A 1006 -11.50 10.40 8.28
N ILE A 1007 -11.02 9.63 9.24
CA ILE A 1007 -11.70 8.44 9.77
C ILE A 1007 -12.47 8.83 11.03
N ILE A 1008 -13.73 8.42 11.12
CA ILE A 1008 -14.60 8.61 12.30
C ILE A 1008 -15.35 7.31 12.63
N GLY A 1009 -16.00 7.28 13.79
CA GLY A 1009 -16.81 6.14 14.25
C GLY A 1009 -16.06 5.24 15.22
N SER A 1010 -16.53 3.99 15.36
CA SER A 1010 -15.91 2.96 16.19
C SER A 1010 -15.45 1.79 15.33
N LYS A 1011 -14.63 0.89 15.88
CA LYS A 1011 -14.14 -0.32 15.20
C LYS A 1011 -15.23 -1.21 14.58
N SER A 1012 -16.45 -1.21 15.13
CA SER A 1012 -17.59 -1.95 14.57
C SER A 1012 -18.42 -1.15 13.55
N SER A 1013 -18.19 0.16 13.42
CA SER A 1013 -18.85 1.03 12.45
C SER A 1013 -17.92 2.20 12.09
N LEU A 1014 -16.90 1.90 11.26
CA LEU A 1014 -15.98 2.90 10.74
C LEU A 1014 -16.61 3.64 9.56
N CYS A 1015 -16.46 4.96 9.53
CA CYS A 1015 -16.81 5.80 8.41
C CYS A 1015 -15.61 6.65 7.97
N VAL A 1016 -15.31 6.65 6.67
CA VAL A 1016 -14.26 7.50 6.09
C VAL A 1016 -14.89 8.66 5.34
N LEU A 1017 -14.59 9.88 5.80
CA LEU A 1017 -14.93 11.12 5.14
C LEU A 1017 -13.88 11.40 4.04
N LEU A 1018 -14.34 11.47 2.79
CA LEU A 1018 -13.51 11.70 1.61
C LEU A 1018 -13.73 13.14 1.10
N PRO A 1019 -12.81 14.08 1.32
CA PRO A 1019 -12.92 15.42 0.74
C PRO A 1019 -12.87 15.33 -0.80
N VAL A 1020 -13.77 16.03 -1.49
CA VAL A 1020 -13.87 16.05 -2.95
C VAL A 1020 -14.01 17.48 -3.50
N PRO A 1021 -13.50 17.77 -4.71
CA PRO A 1021 -13.70 19.07 -5.35
C PRO A 1021 -15.19 19.38 -5.51
N ASP A 1022 -15.61 20.63 -5.27
CA ASP A 1022 -17.02 21.01 -5.25
C ASP A 1022 -17.76 20.76 -6.59
N LEU A 1023 -17.01 20.67 -7.70
CA LEU A 1023 -17.54 20.22 -9.00
C LEU A 1023 -18.15 18.81 -8.93
N ILE A 1024 -17.56 17.87 -8.19
CA ILE A 1024 -18.12 16.52 -8.01
C ILE A 1024 -19.45 16.58 -7.29
N GLN A 1025 -19.58 17.44 -6.28
CA GLN A 1025 -20.84 17.63 -5.56
C GLN A 1025 -21.97 18.13 -6.49
N SER A 1026 -21.65 18.95 -7.50
CA SER A 1026 -22.62 19.43 -8.49
C SER A 1026 -23.10 18.36 -9.48
N LEU A 1027 -22.39 17.24 -9.59
CA LEU A 1027 -22.68 16.12 -10.50
C LEU A 1027 -23.37 14.93 -9.81
N LEU A 1028 -23.57 14.98 -8.49
CA LEU A 1028 -24.27 13.93 -7.75
C LEU A 1028 -25.81 14.06 -7.91
N PRO A 1029 -26.55 12.94 -8.11
CA PRO A 1029 -28.01 12.98 -8.29
C PRO A 1029 -28.80 13.53 -7.09
N SER A 1030 -28.20 13.55 -5.89
CA SER A 1030 -28.80 14.03 -4.65
C SER A 1030 -27.91 15.08 -3.99
N LYS A 1031 -28.51 16.18 -3.51
CA LYS A 1031 -27.81 17.18 -2.68
C LYS A 1031 -27.45 16.66 -1.29
N ALA A 1032 -28.16 15.63 -0.80
CA ALA A 1032 -27.81 14.91 0.42
C ALA A 1032 -26.91 13.72 0.08
N ILE A 1033 -25.71 13.71 0.65
CA ILE A 1033 -24.69 12.68 0.40
C ILE A 1033 -25.01 11.46 1.26
N ALA A 1034 -25.64 10.45 0.66
CA ALA A 1034 -25.81 9.16 1.32
C ALA A 1034 -24.45 8.46 1.50
N PRO A 1035 -24.20 7.78 2.63
CA PRO A 1035 -23.00 6.97 2.79
C PRO A 1035 -23.04 5.77 1.84
N PHE A 1036 -21.97 5.55 1.10
CA PHE A 1036 -21.81 4.41 0.21
C PHE A 1036 -20.87 3.36 0.83
N ARG A 1037 -20.83 2.16 0.23
CA ARG A 1037 -19.88 1.10 0.60
C ARG A 1037 -19.05 0.68 -0.60
N VAL A 1038 -17.92 0.02 -0.32
CA VAL A 1038 -17.11 -0.65 -1.33
C VAL A 1038 -17.50 -2.13 -1.34
N THR A 1039 -17.63 -2.71 -2.54
CA THR A 1039 -17.69 -4.16 -2.75
C THR A 1039 -16.27 -4.64 -3.10
N PRO A 1040 -15.50 -5.19 -2.14
CA PRO A 1040 -14.21 -5.79 -2.44
C PRO A 1040 -14.39 -7.16 -3.10
N VAL A 1041 -13.56 -7.45 -4.11
CA VAL A 1041 -13.41 -8.79 -4.68
C VAL A 1041 -11.92 -9.14 -4.75
N PHE A 1042 -11.56 -10.33 -4.27
CA PHE A 1042 -10.20 -10.83 -4.15
C PHE A 1042 -10.00 -12.03 -5.08
N PHE A 1043 -9.02 -11.93 -5.98
CA PHE A 1043 -8.65 -13.04 -6.87
C PHE A 1043 -7.14 -13.29 -6.77
N ASN A 1044 -6.75 -14.52 -6.42
CA ASN A 1044 -5.37 -14.91 -6.25
C ASN A 1044 -4.96 -16.06 -7.16
N ILE A 1045 -3.88 -15.88 -7.93
CA ILE A 1045 -3.20 -16.95 -8.67
C ILE A 1045 -1.69 -16.84 -8.41
N GLY A 1046 -1.13 -17.80 -7.68
CA GLY A 1046 0.31 -17.87 -7.44
C GLY A 1046 1.10 -18.17 -8.73
N ILE A 1047 2.11 -17.35 -9.06
CA ILE A 1047 2.87 -17.50 -10.32
C ILE A 1047 4.30 -18.06 -10.18
N ASN A 1048 4.86 -18.18 -8.97
CA ASN A 1048 6.27 -18.53 -8.74
C ASN A 1048 6.53 -20.05 -8.62
N GLU A 1049 7.73 -20.44 -8.19
CA GLU A 1049 8.13 -21.83 -7.95
C GLU A 1049 7.30 -22.53 -6.86
N MET A 1050 6.94 -21.81 -5.78
CA MET A 1050 6.14 -22.34 -4.67
C MET A 1050 4.69 -22.61 -5.08
N ALA A 1051 4.16 -21.86 -6.05
CA ALA A 1051 2.85 -22.14 -6.62
C ALA A 1051 2.87 -23.42 -7.50
N THR A 1052 3.94 -23.68 -8.25
CA THR A 1052 4.10 -24.98 -8.94
C THR A 1052 4.18 -26.14 -7.95
N LEU A 1053 4.81 -25.95 -6.78
CA LEU A 1053 4.79 -26.94 -5.70
C LEU A 1053 3.39 -27.10 -5.09
N ALA A 1054 2.60 -26.03 -4.95
CA ALA A 1054 1.21 -26.08 -4.48
C ALA A 1054 0.34 -26.95 -5.39
N GLU A 1055 0.42 -26.72 -6.70
CA GLU A 1055 -0.32 -27.46 -7.73
C GLU A 1055 0.09 -28.94 -7.78
N ASN A 1056 1.39 -29.23 -7.83
CA ASN A 1056 1.92 -30.60 -7.84
C ASN A 1056 1.56 -31.41 -6.58
N LEU A 1057 1.22 -30.74 -5.48
CA LEU A 1057 0.78 -31.37 -4.23
C LEU A 1057 -0.76 -31.32 -4.04
N GLY A 1058 -1.52 -30.78 -5.00
CA GLY A 1058 -2.98 -30.67 -4.93
C GLY A 1058 -3.52 -29.70 -3.88
N ASN A 1059 -2.67 -28.80 -3.37
CA ASN A 1059 -2.96 -27.93 -2.22
C ASN A 1059 -3.73 -26.65 -2.55
N THR A 1060 -3.99 -26.34 -3.83
CA THR A 1060 -4.59 -25.06 -4.26
C THR A 1060 -6.07 -24.91 -3.93
N LYS A 1061 -6.79 -26.01 -3.63
CA LYS A 1061 -8.26 -26.02 -3.45
C LYS A 1061 -8.85 -24.85 -2.62
N PRO A 1062 -8.26 -24.37 -1.52
CA PRO A 1062 -8.81 -23.24 -0.76
C PRO A 1062 -8.64 -21.88 -1.47
N GLN A 1063 -7.55 -21.68 -2.24
CA GLN A 1063 -7.40 -20.54 -3.15
C GLN A 1063 -8.48 -20.60 -4.23
N ASP A 1064 -8.69 -21.78 -4.79
CA ASP A 1064 -9.58 -21.97 -5.95
C ASP A 1064 -11.05 -21.80 -5.53
N SER A 1065 -11.44 -22.31 -4.35
CA SER A 1065 -12.74 -22.02 -3.72
C SER A 1065 -12.93 -20.53 -3.47
N SER A 1066 -11.93 -19.84 -2.89
CA SER A 1066 -12.02 -18.40 -2.62
C SER A 1066 -12.15 -17.56 -3.89
N ASN A 1067 -11.54 -17.99 -5.00
CA ASN A 1067 -11.73 -17.37 -6.32
C ASN A 1067 -13.17 -17.58 -6.86
N VAL A 1068 -13.85 -18.69 -6.52
CA VAL A 1068 -15.27 -18.91 -6.83
C VAL A 1068 -16.18 -18.04 -5.96
N ASP A 1069 -15.95 -17.99 -4.65
CA ASP A 1069 -16.71 -17.12 -3.72
C ASP A 1069 -16.69 -15.64 -4.17
N ASN A 1070 -15.52 -15.18 -4.62
CA ASN A 1070 -15.34 -13.82 -5.14
C ASN A 1070 -15.89 -13.61 -6.55
N PHE A 1071 -16.03 -14.68 -7.35
CA PHE A 1071 -16.76 -14.65 -8.62
C PHE A 1071 -18.27 -14.46 -8.41
N GLU A 1072 -18.88 -15.16 -7.44
CA GLU A 1072 -20.30 -14.98 -7.15
C GLU A 1072 -20.61 -13.53 -6.72
N ARG A 1073 -19.78 -12.98 -5.82
CA ARG A 1073 -19.84 -11.57 -5.40
C ARG A 1073 -19.66 -10.58 -6.57
N LEU A 1074 -18.71 -10.85 -7.46
CA LEU A 1074 -18.50 -10.03 -8.67
C LEU A 1074 -19.72 -10.09 -9.60
N ASN A 1075 -20.29 -11.28 -9.82
CA ASN A 1075 -21.47 -11.46 -10.66
C ASN A 1075 -22.73 -10.81 -10.05
N GLU A 1076 -22.88 -10.84 -8.72
CA GLU A 1076 -23.94 -10.12 -8.01
C GLU A 1076 -23.81 -8.60 -8.19
N PHE A 1077 -22.59 -8.05 -8.05
CA PHE A 1077 -22.31 -6.63 -8.34
C PHE A 1077 -22.60 -6.29 -9.82
N CYS A 1078 -22.16 -7.12 -10.77
CA CYS A 1078 -22.49 -6.94 -12.19
C CYS A 1078 -24.01 -6.95 -12.44
N SER A 1079 -24.73 -7.82 -11.74
CA SER A 1079 -26.19 -7.94 -11.84
C SER A 1079 -26.93 -6.78 -11.18
N ARG A 1080 -26.32 -6.09 -10.21
CA ARG A 1080 -26.78 -4.78 -9.72
C ARG A 1080 -26.44 -3.64 -10.69
N TYR A 1081 -25.24 -3.63 -11.27
CA TYR A 1081 -24.81 -2.61 -12.25
C TYR A 1081 -25.70 -2.59 -13.49
N ARG A 1082 -25.96 -3.76 -14.11
CA ARG A 1082 -26.81 -3.88 -15.31
C ARG A 1082 -28.23 -3.33 -15.09
N LYS A 1083 -28.76 -3.37 -13.86
CA LYS A 1083 -30.09 -2.82 -13.50
C LYS A 1083 -30.13 -1.30 -13.42
N LEU A 1084 -29.00 -0.60 -13.43
CA LEU A 1084 -28.97 0.87 -13.42
C LEU A 1084 -29.33 1.50 -14.77
N ASN A 1085 -29.39 0.71 -15.86
CA ASN A 1085 -29.75 1.16 -17.21
C ASN A 1085 -28.95 2.40 -17.71
N LEU A 1086 -27.71 2.55 -17.22
CA LEU A 1086 -26.77 3.57 -17.68
C LEU A 1086 -26.56 3.42 -19.20
N SER A 1087 -26.64 4.53 -19.93
CA SER A 1087 -26.80 4.53 -21.38
C SER A 1087 -25.64 3.84 -22.12
N HIS A 1088 -25.88 2.61 -22.58
CA HIS A 1088 -24.98 1.84 -23.44
C HIS A 1088 -24.84 2.54 -24.80
N ASN A 1089 -23.84 3.40 -24.94
CA ASN A 1089 -23.35 3.91 -26.24
C ASN A 1089 -22.55 2.81 -26.98
N ASP A 1090 -23.13 1.62 -27.16
CA ASP A 1090 -22.48 0.53 -27.90
C ASP A 1090 -22.41 0.80 -29.41
N ASP A 1091 -23.15 1.80 -29.92
CA ASP A 1091 -23.20 2.26 -31.31
C ASP A 1091 -21.83 2.68 -31.92
N CYS A 1092 -20.75 2.77 -31.13
CA CYS A 1092 -19.44 3.26 -31.58
C CYS A 1092 -18.24 2.30 -31.39
N GLU A 1093 -18.31 1.22 -30.61
CA GLU A 1093 -17.17 0.30 -30.39
C GLU A 1093 -17.48 -1.14 -30.83
N ARG A 1094 -17.47 -1.37 -32.16
CA ARG A 1094 -17.79 -2.65 -32.85
C ARG A 1094 -16.90 -3.87 -32.52
N HIS A 1095 -16.04 -3.79 -31.50
CA HIS A 1095 -15.13 -4.85 -31.06
C HIS A 1095 -15.04 -5.03 -29.53
N CYS A 1096 -15.85 -4.33 -28.71
CA CYS A 1096 -15.89 -4.55 -27.27
C CYS A 1096 -16.73 -5.79 -26.93
N THR A 1097 -16.18 -6.76 -26.20
CA THR A 1097 -16.96 -7.86 -25.60
C THR A 1097 -17.87 -7.35 -24.50
N SER A 1098 -19.04 -7.98 -24.33
CA SER A 1098 -20.03 -7.52 -23.35
C SER A 1098 -19.68 -7.91 -21.91
N ILE A 1099 -20.28 -7.22 -20.94
CA ILE A 1099 -20.18 -7.57 -19.52
C ILE A 1099 -20.89 -8.92 -19.24
N GLY A 1100 -21.70 -9.44 -20.16
CA GLY A 1100 -22.20 -10.82 -20.12
C GLY A 1100 -21.07 -11.80 -20.44
N GLU A 1101 -20.58 -11.76 -21.69
CA GLU A 1101 -19.51 -12.62 -22.20
C GLU A 1101 -18.27 -12.67 -21.30
N LEU A 1102 -17.85 -11.53 -20.73
CA LEU A 1102 -16.71 -11.47 -19.82
C LEU A 1102 -16.96 -12.19 -18.49
N ILE A 1103 -18.19 -12.25 -18.00
CA ILE A 1103 -18.54 -12.98 -16.78
C ILE A 1103 -18.68 -14.48 -17.07
N ASP A 1104 -19.25 -14.85 -18.21
CA ASP A 1104 -19.34 -16.26 -18.62
C ASP A 1104 -17.94 -16.83 -18.94
N SER A 1105 -17.08 -16.09 -19.65
CA SER A 1105 -15.69 -16.44 -19.89
C SER A 1105 -14.85 -16.54 -18.60
N LEU A 1106 -15.14 -15.72 -17.59
CA LEU A 1106 -14.52 -15.83 -16.26
C LEU A 1106 -14.97 -17.13 -15.56
N LYS A 1107 -16.26 -17.46 -15.63
CA LYS A 1107 -16.82 -18.70 -15.09
C LYS A 1107 -16.17 -19.93 -15.72
N ASP A 1108 -16.06 -19.97 -17.04
CA ASP A 1108 -15.41 -21.07 -17.76
C ASP A 1108 -13.92 -21.18 -17.40
N SER A 1109 -13.24 -20.03 -17.26
CA SER A 1109 -11.84 -19.99 -16.83
C SER A 1109 -11.61 -20.55 -15.43
N LEU A 1110 -12.53 -20.29 -14.49
CA LEU A 1110 -12.48 -20.81 -13.11
C LEU A 1110 -12.68 -22.33 -13.04
N HIS A 1111 -13.47 -22.91 -13.95
CA HIS A 1111 -13.69 -24.36 -14.03
C HIS A 1111 -12.66 -25.09 -14.92
N SER A 1112 -11.70 -24.36 -15.52
CA SER A 1112 -10.70 -24.95 -16.41
C SER A 1112 -9.47 -25.46 -15.67
N ASN A 1113 -9.03 -26.69 -15.96
CA ASN A 1113 -7.86 -27.34 -15.36
C ASN A 1113 -6.50 -26.79 -15.88
N LYS A 1114 -6.40 -25.47 -16.08
CA LYS A 1114 -5.17 -24.78 -16.51
C LYS A 1114 -4.27 -24.52 -15.30
N SER A 1115 -3.07 -25.11 -15.26
CA SER A 1115 -2.01 -24.74 -14.30
C SER A 1115 -1.74 -23.23 -14.37
N LYS A 1116 -1.66 -22.57 -13.20
CA LYS A 1116 -1.47 -21.14 -13.01
C LYS A 1116 -2.36 -20.28 -13.93
N ASN A 1117 -3.68 -20.45 -13.84
CA ASN A 1117 -4.61 -19.79 -14.76
C ASN A 1117 -4.73 -18.26 -14.56
N VAL A 1118 -3.69 -17.52 -14.97
CA VAL A 1118 -3.60 -16.05 -14.95
C VAL A 1118 -4.62 -15.36 -15.86
N GLU A 1119 -5.31 -16.10 -16.72
CA GLU A 1119 -6.42 -15.60 -17.54
C GLU A 1119 -7.59 -15.10 -16.68
N ILE A 1120 -7.85 -15.76 -15.55
CA ILE A 1120 -8.83 -15.34 -14.52
C ILE A 1120 -8.57 -13.89 -14.11
N LEU A 1121 -7.31 -13.56 -13.78
CA LEU A 1121 -6.90 -12.23 -13.36
C LEU A 1121 -7.07 -11.19 -14.49
N GLN A 1122 -6.75 -11.58 -15.72
CA GLN A 1122 -6.90 -10.73 -16.91
C GLN A 1122 -8.36 -10.44 -17.27
N ILE A 1123 -9.27 -11.41 -17.09
CA ILE A 1123 -10.70 -11.21 -17.33
C ILE A 1123 -11.30 -10.34 -16.21
N VAL A 1124 -10.99 -10.62 -14.95
CA VAL A 1124 -11.40 -9.78 -13.80
C VAL A 1124 -10.93 -8.33 -13.97
N ALA A 1125 -9.70 -8.12 -14.46
CA ALA A 1125 -9.20 -6.78 -14.79
C ALA A 1125 -10.07 -6.06 -15.84
N LYS A 1126 -10.41 -6.72 -16.96
CA LYS A 1126 -11.29 -6.18 -18.01
C LYS A 1126 -12.68 -5.83 -17.46
N VAL A 1127 -13.30 -6.75 -16.71
CA VAL A 1127 -14.60 -6.54 -16.06
C VAL A 1127 -14.55 -5.32 -15.14
N CYS A 1128 -13.53 -5.23 -14.28
CA CYS A 1128 -13.35 -4.11 -13.36
C CYS A 1128 -13.20 -2.76 -14.11
N ARG A 1129 -12.42 -2.71 -15.21
CA ARG A 1129 -12.30 -1.50 -16.03
C ARG A 1129 -13.63 -1.11 -16.69
N ARG A 1130 -14.37 -2.06 -17.27
CA ARG A 1130 -15.66 -1.79 -17.95
C ARG A 1130 -16.76 -1.33 -16.98
N LEU A 1131 -16.69 -1.74 -15.71
CA LEU A 1131 -17.57 -1.29 -14.61
C LEU A 1131 -17.09 -0.01 -13.91
N LYS A 1132 -16.04 0.66 -14.41
CA LYS A 1132 -15.40 1.81 -13.77
C LYS A 1132 -14.99 1.55 -12.31
N GLY A 1133 -14.55 0.34 -11.96
CA GLY A 1133 -14.07 0.00 -10.62
C GLY A 1133 -12.69 0.59 -10.27
N LEU A 1134 -12.14 0.12 -9.15
CA LEU A 1134 -10.76 0.37 -8.71
C LEU A 1134 -9.91 -0.89 -8.88
N ARG A 1135 -8.70 -0.75 -9.46
CA ARG A 1135 -7.75 -1.85 -9.67
C ARG A 1135 -6.63 -1.81 -8.63
N PHE A 1136 -6.39 -2.94 -7.97
CA PHE A 1136 -5.29 -3.18 -7.04
C PHE A 1136 -4.50 -4.42 -7.46
N THR A 1137 -3.17 -4.35 -7.45
CA THR A 1137 -2.29 -5.49 -7.77
C THR A 1137 -1.27 -5.73 -6.66
N SER A 1138 -1.32 -6.92 -6.06
CA SER A 1138 -0.54 -7.28 -4.88
C SER A 1138 0.32 -8.53 -5.05
N CYS A 1139 1.44 -8.55 -4.33
CA CYS A 1139 2.19 -9.74 -3.95
C CYS A 1139 2.96 -9.42 -2.66
N LYS A 1140 3.67 -10.41 -2.10
CA LYS A 1140 4.52 -10.30 -0.89
C LYS A 1140 5.36 -9.00 -0.71
N SER A 1141 5.74 -8.29 -1.77
CA SER A 1141 6.58 -7.07 -1.71
C SER A 1141 6.15 -5.92 -2.63
N ALA A 1142 5.06 -6.07 -3.39
CA ALA A 1142 4.67 -5.18 -4.51
C ALA A 1142 5.74 -4.86 -5.59
N LYS A 1143 6.92 -5.50 -5.53
CA LYS A 1143 8.10 -5.12 -6.32
C LYS A 1143 8.14 -5.87 -7.65
N ASP A 1144 8.55 -7.15 -7.62
CA ASP A 1144 8.95 -7.91 -8.80
C ASP A 1144 7.75 -8.53 -9.54
N ARG A 1145 7.06 -9.53 -8.94
CA ARG A 1145 5.86 -10.18 -9.51
C ARG A 1145 4.79 -9.15 -9.92
N THR A 1146 4.49 -8.21 -9.03
CA THR A 1146 3.57 -7.10 -9.27
C THR A 1146 4.00 -6.21 -10.44
N GLY A 1147 5.31 -5.97 -10.62
CA GLY A 1147 5.81 -5.23 -11.79
C GLY A 1147 5.63 -5.99 -13.11
N MET A 1148 5.71 -7.31 -13.07
CA MET A 1148 5.43 -8.16 -14.25
C MET A 1148 3.94 -8.14 -14.60
N SER A 1149 3.03 -8.20 -13.61
CA SER A 1149 1.59 -8.09 -13.88
C SER A 1149 1.17 -6.70 -14.37
N VAL A 1150 1.57 -5.62 -13.69
CA VAL A 1150 1.18 -4.25 -14.07
C VAL A 1150 1.60 -3.92 -15.50
N THR A 1151 2.84 -4.27 -15.91
CA THR A 1151 3.28 -4.08 -17.30
C THR A 1151 2.49 -4.95 -18.29
N LEU A 1152 2.00 -6.11 -17.87
CA LEU A 1152 1.14 -6.96 -18.70
C LEU A 1152 -0.29 -6.42 -18.83
N GLU A 1153 -0.89 -5.89 -17.77
CA GLU A 1153 -2.18 -5.19 -17.87
C GLU A 1153 -2.06 -3.94 -18.75
N GLN A 1154 -0.99 -3.15 -18.57
CA GLN A 1154 -0.70 -1.96 -19.38
C GLN A 1154 -0.58 -2.33 -20.87
N CYS A 1155 0.27 -3.29 -21.25
CA CYS A 1155 0.37 -3.72 -22.66
C CYS A 1155 -0.93 -4.37 -23.18
N SER A 1156 -1.73 -5.01 -22.32
CA SER A 1156 -3.04 -5.53 -22.69
C SER A 1156 -4.07 -4.42 -23.00
N ILE A 1157 -4.03 -3.29 -22.27
CA ILE A 1157 -4.79 -2.08 -22.62
C ILE A 1157 -4.33 -1.54 -23.98
N LEU A 1158 -3.01 -1.45 -24.22
CA LEU A 1158 -2.48 -0.93 -25.48
C LEU A 1158 -2.92 -1.76 -26.70
N ASN A 1159 -2.97 -3.09 -26.59
CA ASN A 1159 -3.52 -3.95 -27.65
C ASN A 1159 -5.04 -3.73 -27.77
N LEU A 1160 -5.80 -4.13 -26.74
CA LEU A 1160 -7.26 -4.27 -26.82
C LEU A 1160 -8.01 -2.94 -27.00
N GLU A 1161 -7.49 -1.85 -26.45
CA GLU A 1161 -8.19 -0.56 -26.42
C GLU A 1161 -7.57 0.50 -27.35
N TYR A 1162 -6.31 0.32 -27.79
CA TYR A 1162 -5.55 1.28 -28.62
C TYR A 1162 -4.89 0.69 -29.87
N GLY A 1163 -5.05 -0.60 -30.17
CA GLY A 1163 -4.60 -1.22 -31.42
C GLY A 1163 -3.07 -1.30 -31.59
N LEU A 1164 -2.32 -1.53 -30.50
CA LEU A 1164 -0.95 -2.03 -30.56
C LEU A 1164 -0.95 -3.38 -31.29
N ALA A 1165 -0.06 -3.59 -32.26
CA ALA A 1165 -0.04 -4.84 -33.02
C ALA A 1165 0.42 -6.04 -32.15
N ASP A 1166 -0.19 -7.22 -32.33
CA ASP A 1166 0.07 -8.40 -31.50
C ASP A 1166 1.54 -8.83 -31.47
N ASN A 1167 2.25 -8.67 -32.60
CA ASN A 1167 3.68 -8.97 -32.72
C ASN A 1167 4.58 -7.98 -31.94
N GLU A 1168 4.09 -6.78 -31.64
CA GLU A 1168 4.85 -5.75 -30.89
C GLU A 1168 4.65 -5.88 -29.37
N ILE A 1169 3.68 -6.67 -28.87
CA ILE A 1169 3.37 -6.79 -27.43
C ILE A 1169 4.60 -7.20 -26.61
N GLN A 1170 5.34 -8.23 -27.04
CA GLN A 1170 6.52 -8.70 -26.32
C GLN A 1170 7.63 -7.64 -26.29
N ARG A 1171 7.80 -6.89 -27.38
CA ARG A 1171 8.78 -5.79 -27.49
C ARG A 1171 8.40 -4.61 -26.58
N ALA A 1172 7.11 -4.27 -26.50
CA ALA A 1172 6.59 -3.27 -25.57
C ALA A 1172 6.78 -3.70 -24.10
N LEU A 1173 6.47 -4.96 -23.76
CA LEU A 1173 6.71 -5.54 -22.44
C LEU A 1173 8.19 -5.49 -22.05
N ASP A 1174 9.10 -5.90 -22.95
CA ASP A 1174 10.52 -5.90 -22.68
C ASP A 1174 11.10 -4.47 -22.54
N CYS A 1175 10.58 -3.49 -23.30
CA CYS A 1175 10.91 -2.08 -23.14
C CYS A 1175 10.45 -1.53 -21.77
N MET A 1176 9.16 -1.65 -21.43
CA MET A 1176 8.60 -1.17 -20.16
C MET A 1176 9.23 -1.87 -18.94
N ARG A 1177 9.63 -3.14 -19.07
CA ARG A 1177 10.33 -3.88 -18.01
C ARG A 1177 11.84 -3.62 -17.97
N SER A 1178 12.46 -3.02 -18.99
CA SER A 1178 13.90 -2.70 -18.97
C SER A 1178 14.21 -1.27 -18.59
N GLU A 1179 13.43 -0.29 -19.07
CA GLU A 1179 13.75 1.14 -18.88
C GLU A 1179 12.54 1.97 -18.38
N GLY A 1180 11.50 1.30 -17.88
CA GLY A 1180 10.26 1.88 -17.32
C GLY A 1180 10.22 2.07 -15.80
N CYS A 1181 9.14 2.66 -15.29
CA CYS A 1181 9.02 3.08 -13.88
C CYS A 1181 9.15 1.91 -12.88
N ARG A 1182 8.79 0.69 -13.30
CA ARG A 1182 8.97 -0.53 -12.50
C ARG A 1182 10.42 -0.84 -12.14
N ARG A 1183 11.40 -0.31 -12.88
CA ARG A 1183 12.83 -0.42 -12.58
C ARG A 1183 13.24 0.52 -11.46
N GLU A 1184 12.66 1.72 -11.43
CA GLU A 1184 12.87 2.66 -10.32
C GLU A 1184 12.25 2.14 -9.02
N ASN A 1185 11.14 1.38 -9.08
CA ASN A 1185 10.61 0.67 -7.91
C ASN A 1185 11.64 -0.31 -7.31
N THR A 1186 12.40 -1.04 -8.15
CA THR A 1186 13.49 -1.91 -7.65
C THR A 1186 14.62 -1.13 -6.98
N TYR A 1187 14.95 0.06 -7.49
CA TYR A 1187 15.93 0.96 -6.87
C TYR A 1187 15.44 1.50 -5.53
N LYS A 1188 14.27 2.15 -5.50
CA LYS A 1188 13.65 2.71 -4.28
C LYS A 1188 13.48 1.68 -3.14
N ASN A 1189 13.35 0.39 -3.48
CA ASN A 1189 13.19 -0.69 -2.48
C ASN A 1189 14.49 -1.37 -2.05
N THR A 1190 15.48 -1.49 -2.94
CA THR A 1190 16.66 -2.36 -2.74
C THR A 1190 17.99 -1.76 -3.21
N GLY A 1191 18.05 -0.46 -3.52
CA GLY A 1191 19.27 0.25 -3.96
C GLY A 1191 19.81 -0.17 -5.34
N ILE A 1192 19.17 -1.14 -6.01
CA ILE A 1192 19.64 -1.75 -7.25
C ILE A 1192 18.49 -1.76 -8.27
N ARG A 1193 18.74 -1.22 -9.47
CA ARG A 1193 17.86 -1.39 -10.63
C ARG A 1193 18.00 -2.81 -11.20
N LYS A 1194 17.51 -3.83 -10.48
CA LYS A 1194 17.33 -5.22 -10.95
C LYS A 1194 16.18 -5.92 -10.20
N TYR A 1195 15.42 -6.74 -10.91
CA TYR A 1195 14.39 -7.62 -10.32
C TYR A 1195 15.03 -8.80 -9.58
N ALA A 1196 14.50 -9.13 -8.41
CA ALA A 1196 15.02 -10.16 -7.52
C ALA A 1196 14.53 -11.58 -7.91
N PHE A 1197 14.89 -12.01 -9.11
CA PHE A 1197 14.67 -13.38 -9.59
C PHE A 1197 16.00 -14.04 -9.94
N ASN A 1198 16.21 -15.28 -9.51
CA ASN A 1198 17.29 -16.12 -10.03
C ASN A 1198 16.87 -16.80 -11.36
N ARG A 1199 17.82 -17.43 -12.07
CA ARG A 1199 17.55 -18.07 -13.38
C ARG A 1199 16.49 -19.17 -13.30
N LEU A 1200 16.47 -19.98 -12.24
CA LEU A 1200 15.51 -21.07 -12.07
C LEU A 1200 14.09 -20.55 -11.79
N GLN A 1201 13.98 -19.54 -10.92
CA GLN A 1201 12.71 -18.85 -10.64
C GLN A 1201 12.09 -18.27 -11.91
N ASN A 1202 12.88 -17.65 -12.79
CA ASN A 1202 12.38 -17.12 -14.06
C ASN A 1202 11.75 -18.20 -14.97
N PHE A 1203 12.29 -19.43 -14.97
CA PHE A 1203 11.67 -20.54 -15.71
C PHE A 1203 10.31 -20.96 -15.13
N THR A 1204 10.08 -20.84 -13.81
CA THR A 1204 8.80 -21.19 -13.18
C THR A 1204 7.69 -20.15 -13.38
N LEU A 1205 8.03 -18.91 -13.77
CA LEU A 1205 7.06 -17.89 -14.15
C LEU A 1205 6.39 -18.24 -15.51
N PRO A 1206 5.09 -17.97 -15.68
CA PRO A 1206 4.45 -18.01 -17.00
C PRO A 1206 5.16 -17.10 -18.00
N GLN A 1207 5.20 -17.46 -19.28
CA GLN A 1207 6.03 -16.78 -20.30
C GLN A 1207 5.83 -15.25 -20.34
N MET A 1208 4.59 -14.78 -20.37
CA MET A 1208 4.26 -13.35 -20.40
C MET A 1208 4.63 -12.58 -19.13
N TYR A 1209 4.96 -13.26 -18.03
CA TYR A 1209 5.38 -12.69 -16.74
C TYR A 1209 6.91 -12.71 -16.54
N ARG A 1210 7.69 -13.15 -17.54
CA ARG A 1210 9.16 -13.20 -17.42
C ARG A 1210 9.79 -11.81 -17.67
N PRO A 1211 10.73 -11.35 -16.83
CA PRO A 1211 11.53 -10.16 -17.12
C PRO A 1211 12.58 -10.40 -18.22
N PRO A 1212 12.89 -9.38 -19.05
CA PRO A 1212 13.94 -9.48 -20.07
C PRO A 1212 15.34 -9.70 -19.48
N ALA A 1213 16.21 -10.37 -20.26
CA ALA A 1213 17.57 -10.69 -19.86
C ALA A 1213 18.38 -9.45 -19.44
N GLY A 1214 19.23 -9.59 -18.41
CA GLY A 1214 20.02 -8.51 -17.82
C GLY A 1214 19.30 -7.69 -16.75
N THR A 1215 17.97 -7.57 -16.83
CA THR A 1215 17.17 -6.77 -15.88
C THR A 1215 16.90 -7.44 -14.53
N TYR A 1216 17.21 -8.73 -14.39
CA TYR A 1216 17.01 -9.53 -13.18
C TYR A 1216 18.32 -10.16 -12.68
N GLY A 1217 18.33 -10.59 -11.42
CA GLY A 1217 19.43 -11.34 -10.82
C GLY A 1217 19.22 -11.69 -9.35
N SER A 1218 20.15 -12.46 -8.80
CA SER A 1218 20.18 -12.84 -7.37
C SER A 1218 20.72 -11.71 -6.49
N SER A 1219 20.02 -10.58 -6.43
CA SER A 1219 20.18 -9.62 -5.33
C SER A 1219 19.66 -10.24 -4.03
N GLN A 1220 20.41 -10.12 -2.93
CA GLN A 1220 19.91 -10.46 -1.59
C GLN A 1220 18.85 -9.42 -1.16
N THR A 1221 17.79 -9.83 -0.46
CA THR A 1221 16.58 -9.01 -0.16
C THR A 1221 15.90 -9.35 1.16
#